data_AF-A0A918TBE9-F1
#
_entry.id   AF-A0A918TBE9-F1
#
_cell.length_a   1.000
_cell.length_b   1.000
_cell.length_c   1.000
_cell.angle_alpha   90.00
_cell.angle_beta   90.00
_cell.angle_gamma   90.00
#
_symmetry.space_group_name_H-M   'P 1'
#
loop_
_entity.id
_entity.type
_entity.pdbx_description
1 polymer ?
#
loop_
_entity_poly.entity_id
_entity_poly.type
_entity_poly.pdbx_seq_one_letter_code
_entity_poly.pdbx_strand_id
1 'polypeptide(L)'
;MTDHDRSLLTGYLAGTLTPKESEALNQLLRSDPEARAALLQQAHLDQLLHDVSGEPEVSVIPFNTSPPKENPRRQKTLPLALGAAAALTIAGISFVALRPDSAPPKELAVRDEQLEKPKPNPTPEETYSRAIAKLQDSGSQKRSVSQAPTLVSAPGKKISYNQHIRPILSENCFHCHGPDQAKREADIALHEPEVAYAAIKGIAPIVPGKPDESEVVHRIFDEDDPMPPSDSNRSLTDEEKELLKRWIAEGAEYEKHWAFVPPEKPAPPTVEDHSVPVHNPIDHFIQSKLAEKGLSPSPEAKPEVLARRASLALTGLQPDLDLLDQYLSNPTSQAYEQYVDQLLESDAYAERMALFWLDAGRYADTDGYQNDSPRSNWPWRDWVIKAYRDNMPFDRFTIEQLAGDMLPDATETQQLASAFNRNHRQNNEGGALAEEFLVENVIDRVETTSTIWLGLTTGCARCHDHKYDPISQREFFQLYAYFNNINERGIGRGIEAQPVKRFTSPLNKIPADLQRKKDLAEQAITDARKTAPERLQEWLENHHQLASEDSNRWNQAFLQSASTTEGQGALTALPDHTYLFEGNNISQTSYYLQLKLEKGERLTGLRLDALGHDSFKGLSRSNNGNFVLTGVNLSHTPTQTEQALSVKIAKAVASFEQKNYPAQNALDNKDNTGWAVSGNPDSEASLVLVLEKALEAQVAGELEIHLQFNSPFADHNIGRLRVQTSSSKDLLNGLGLQTNKPVYAAIRKKEADRSAAEKKLLQDHFKTIDPVMKKAEENLAKVEGEFASKGLGAVPVMVMNESSGEPAPAYLLNRGQYNEPDKSEALPRRMLEALLPGDDQPADRLELARWLVSRENPITARVVVNRMWQRMMGVGLVKTSEDFGSQGELPVNPELLDWLALEFIDSGWDVKGLYRTIVTSHTFRQSSRSNPRLNEIDPENRYLARGPRYRLDGFAIRDIALNASGLLHPKLGGAPVKPYQPAGLWASVAANKGTNYIESKGQDLFRKSMYTYWKRAVNPPRQTIFDASGREVCNVRHKITNTPLQALALMNDETFLEAARNLAARGLREAGAQPQERLAYLYRLATGYTPDSEMMAIFESNHSHFAEHFAQHPEEADDFLNVGASPRDPQLDPIEHAAYTATAHLILNLDETITLE
;
A
#
# COMPACT_ATOMS: atom_id res chain seq x y z
N MET A 1 -42.30 -12.16 35.47
CA MET A 1 -41.14 -13.04 35.75
C MET A 1 -41.37 -14.02 36.90
N THR A 2 -40.88 -15.26 36.74
CA THR A 2 -40.83 -16.32 37.78
C THR A 2 -39.55 -16.23 38.64
N ASP A 3 -39.48 -16.96 39.76
CA ASP A 3 -38.27 -17.01 40.59
C ASP A 3 -37.08 -17.70 39.87
N HIS A 4 -37.37 -18.60 38.93
CA HIS A 4 -36.35 -19.20 38.06
C HIS A 4 -35.72 -18.12 37.15
N ASP A 5 -36.53 -17.27 36.54
CA ASP A 5 -36.09 -16.17 35.68
C ASP A 5 -35.21 -15.16 36.44
N ARG A 6 -35.59 -14.83 37.68
CA ARG A 6 -34.79 -13.96 38.57
C ARG A 6 -33.46 -14.61 38.93
N SER A 7 -33.43 -15.92 39.16
CA SER A 7 -32.20 -16.66 39.44
C SER A 7 -31.25 -16.67 38.22
N LEU A 8 -31.78 -16.78 37.01
CA LEU A 8 -30.99 -16.69 35.78
C LEU A 8 -30.38 -15.30 35.59
N LEU A 9 -31.16 -14.24 35.81
CA LEU A 9 -30.66 -12.86 35.74
C LEU A 9 -29.59 -12.57 36.80
N THR A 10 -29.82 -13.00 38.04
CA THR A 10 -28.86 -12.81 39.14
C THR A 10 -27.58 -13.61 38.90
N GLY A 11 -27.71 -14.86 38.41
CA GLY A 11 -26.56 -15.69 38.06
C GLY A 11 -25.78 -15.14 36.87
N TYR A 12 -26.43 -14.47 35.91
CA TYR A 12 -25.75 -13.79 34.81
C TYR A 12 -24.92 -12.61 35.30
N LEU A 13 -25.49 -11.74 36.14
CA LEU A 13 -24.79 -10.61 36.74
C LEU A 13 -23.63 -11.06 37.64
N ALA A 14 -23.75 -12.22 38.28
CA ALA A 14 -22.69 -12.82 39.09
C ALA A 14 -21.67 -13.65 38.28
N GLY A 15 -21.89 -13.88 36.98
CA GLY A 15 -21.03 -14.71 36.14
C GLY A 15 -21.04 -16.21 36.49
N THR A 16 -22.10 -16.71 37.13
CA THR A 16 -22.16 -18.06 37.69
C THR A 16 -23.05 -19.03 36.90
N LEU A 17 -23.60 -18.62 35.75
CA LEU A 17 -24.48 -19.48 34.96
C LEU A 17 -23.74 -20.64 34.29
N THR A 18 -24.36 -21.81 34.32
CA THR A 18 -23.96 -22.93 33.46
C THR A 18 -24.33 -22.65 31.99
N PRO A 19 -23.75 -23.38 31.01
CA PRO A 19 -24.10 -23.21 29.59
C PRO A 19 -25.60 -23.40 29.30
N LYS A 20 -26.25 -24.34 30.00
CA LYS A 20 -27.68 -24.61 29.84
C LYS A 20 -28.54 -23.47 30.37
N GLU A 21 -28.13 -22.86 31.47
CA GLU A 21 -28.79 -21.69 32.06
C GLU A 21 -28.56 -20.43 31.23
N SER A 22 -27.39 -20.30 30.60
CA SER A 22 -27.11 -19.22 29.64
C SER A 22 -28.00 -19.31 28.39
N GLU A 23 -28.23 -20.52 27.87
CA GLU A 23 -29.17 -20.77 26.78
C GLU A 23 -30.62 -20.41 27.19
N ALA A 24 -31.03 -20.83 28.39
CA ALA A 24 -32.35 -20.54 28.95
C ALA A 24 -32.57 -19.04 29.15
N LEU A 25 -31.55 -18.32 29.67
CA LEU A 25 -31.60 -16.87 29.81
C LEU A 25 -31.68 -16.17 28.45
N ASN A 26 -30.93 -16.62 27.45
CA ASN A 26 -31.01 -16.07 26.09
C ASN A 26 -32.39 -16.24 25.46
N GLN A 27 -33.05 -17.39 25.70
CA GLN A 27 -34.43 -17.58 25.25
C GLN A 27 -35.39 -16.66 25.99
N LEU A 28 -35.26 -16.54 27.32
CA LEU A 28 -36.05 -15.64 28.15
C LEU A 28 -35.92 -14.17 27.72
N LEU A 29 -34.68 -13.69 27.53
CA LEU A 29 -34.42 -12.30 27.12
C LEU A 29 -34.90 -12.01 25.70
N ARG A 30 -35.06 -13.01 24.83
CA ARG A 30 -35.66 -12.83 23.50
C ARG A 30 -37.19 -12.77 23.57
N SER A 31 -37.81 -13.60 24.39
CA SER A 31 -39.26 -13.76 24.42
C SER A 31 -39.99 -12.83 25.40
N ASP A 32 -39.34 -12.35 26.45
CA ASP A 32 -39.97 -11.56 27.53
C ASP A 32 -39.36 -10.15 27.66
N PRO A 33 -40.10 -9.10 27.25
CA PRO A 33 -39.68 -7.71 27.43
C PRO A 33 -39.49 -7.29 28.90
N GLU A 34 -40.25 -7.85 29.84
CA GLU A 34 -40.11 -7.52 31.27
C GLU A 34 -38.80 -8.07 31.83
N ALA A 35 -38.36 -9.24 31.35
CA ALA A 35 -37.07 -9.81 31.74
C ALA A 35 -35.88 -8.97 31.23
N ARG A 36 -36.00 -8.38 30.03
CA ARG A 36 -35.01 -7.40 29.52
C ARG A 36 -34.96 -6.15 30.38
N ALA A 37 -36.12 -5.58 30.70
CA ALA A 37 -36.21 -4.39 31.56
C ALA A 37 -35.63 -4.67 32.97
N ALA A 38 -35.93 -5.83 33.55
CA ALA A 38 -35.40 -6.24 34.85
C ALA A 38 -33.88 -6.46 34.84
N LEU A 39 -33.32 -7.01 33.75
CA LEU A 39 -31.87 -7.14 33.60
C LEU A 39 -31.19 -5.78 33.57
N LEU A 40 -31.73 -4.84 32.78
CA LEU A 40 -31.20 -3.48 32.66
C LEU A 40 -31.24 -2.75 34.00
N GLN A 41 -32.34 -2.91 34.75
CA GLN A 41 -32.51 -2.33 36.08
C GLN A 41 -31.55 -2.94 37.12
N GLN A 42 -31.36 -4.26 37.11
CA GLN A 42 -30.41 -4.92 38.02
C GLN A 42 -28.95 -4.65 37.66
N ALA A 43 -28.66 -4.30 36.40
CA ALA A 43 -27.35 -3.89 35.93
C ALA A 43 -27.07 -2.38 36.13
N HIS A 44 -28.02 -1.60 36.65
CA HIS A 44 -27.95 -0.14 36.78
C HIS A 44 -27.70 0.60 35.44
N LEU A 45 -28.17 0.06 34.31
CA LEU A 45 -27.96 0.60 32.96
C LEU A 45 -29.14 1.44 32.45
N ASP A 46 -30.21 1.51 33.22
CA ASP A 46 -31.49 2.18 32.93
C ASP A 46 -31.36 3.70 32.81
N GLN A 47 -30.34 4.34 33.42
CA GLN A 47 -30.04 5.76 33.22
C GLN A 47 -29.25 6.06 31.92
N LEU A 48 -28.49 5.10 31.40
CA LEU A 48 -27.68 5.27 30.18
C LEU A 48 -28.49 5.14 28.89
N LEU A 49 -29.68 4.52 28.96
CA LEU A 49 -30.52 4.23 27.80
C LEU A 49 -31.58 5.30 27.50
N HIS A 50 -31.79 6.27 28.39
CA HIS A 50 -32.82 7.29 28.18
C HIS A 50 -32.42 8.34 27.12
N ASP A 51 -31.14 8.45 26.77
CA ASP A 51 -30.59 9.39 25.79
C ASP A 51 -30.50 8.84 24.35
N VAL A 52 -30.91 7.59 24.10
CA VAL A 52 -30.86 6.98 22.77
C VAL A 52 -32.28 6.77 22.24
N SER A 53 -32.74 7.70 21.42
CA SER A 53 -34.01 7.57 20.69
C SER A 53 -33.89 6.51 19.58
N GLY A 54 -34.15 5.25 19.93
CA GLY A 54 -34.29 4.13 19.00
C GLY A 54 -34.32 2.81 19.76
N GLU A 55 -35.34 1.98 19.55
CA GLU A 55 -35.41 0.65 20.17
C GLU A 55 -34.17 -0.19 19.81
N PRO A 56 -33.40 -0.70 20.78
CA PRO A 56 -32.21 -1.49 20.48
C PRO A 56 -32.54 -2.98 20.30
N GLU A 57 -32.09 -3.57 19.18
CA GLU A 57 -31.91 -5.02 19.06
C GLU A 57 -30.70 -5.44 19.90
N VAL A 58 -30.93 -6.17 21.00
CA VAL A 58 -29.88 -6.79 21.80
C VAL A 58 -29.47 -8.12 21.17
N SER A 59 -28.35 -8.15 20.45
CA SER A 59 -27.71 -9.40 20.02
C SER A 59 -26.61 -9.80 21.01
N VAL A 60 -26.87 -10.81 21.84
CA VAL A 60 -25.84 -11.44 22.70
C VAL A 60 -24.98 -12.37 21.84
N ILE A 61 -23.68 -12.07 21.75
CA ILE A 61 -22.67 -12.93 21.11
C ILE A 61 -22.20 -13.97 22.13
N PRO A 62 -22.27 -15.29 21.84
CA PRO A 62 -21.82 -16.30 22.78
C PRO A 62 -20.29 -16.35 22.88
N PHE A 63 -19.76 -16.32 24.11
CA PHE A 63 -18.39 -16.70 24.45
C PHE A 63 -18.21 -18.22 24.28
N ASN A 64 -17.27 -18.65 23.44
CA ASN A 64 -16.91 -20.05 23.30
C ASN A 64 -15.74 -20.39 24.25
N THR A 65 -16.04 -20.96 25.41
CA THR A 65 -15.06 -21.43 26.42
C THR A 65 -14.73 -22.91 26.25
N SER A 66 -14.50 -23.38 25.02
CA SER A 66 -13.99 -24.73 24.80
C SER A 66 -12.45 -24.72 24.72
N PRO A 67 -11.71 -25.38 25.62
CA PRO A 67 -10.29 -25.62 25.41
C PRO A 67 -10.09 -26.52 24.17
N PRO A 68 -9.00 -26.36 23.41
CA PRO A 68 -8.77 -27.15 22.21
C PRO A 68 -8.63 -28.62 22.57
N LYS A 69 -9.46 -29.47 21.94
CA LYS A 69 -9.33 -30.93 22.04
C LYS A 69 -7.95 -31.33 21.52
N GLU A 70 -7.13 -31.89 22.41
CA GLU A 70 -5.90 -32.58 22.06
C GLU A 70 -6.16 -33.67 21.01
N ASN A 71 -5.31 -33.69 19.98
CA ASN A 71 -5.30 -34.70 18.94
C ASN A 71 -4.23 -35.75 19.32
N PRO A 72 -4.58 -36.96 19.76
CA PRO A 72 -3.63 -37.88 20.35
C PRO A 72 -2.98 -38.75 19.26
N ARG A 73 -2.10 -38.17 18.46
CA ARG A 73 -1.10 -38.93 17.70
C ARG A 73 0.16 -38.12 17.49
N ARG A 74 1.11 -38.26 18.44
CA ARG A 74 2.56 -38.32 18.19
C ARG A 74 3.30 -38.54 19.51
N GLN A 75 3.63 -39.80 19.79
CA GLN A 75 4.75 -40.12 20.67
C GLN A 75 6.07 -39.97 19.92
N LYS A 76 7.07 -39.52 20.68
CA LYS A 76 8.42 -39.11 20.35
C LYS A 76 9.22 -40.15 19.55
N THR A 77 10.05 -39.68 18.61
CA THR A 77 11.48 -40.04 18.45
C THR A 77 12.12 -39.20 17.33
N LEU A 78 13.27 -38.58 17.63
CA LEU A 78 14.30 -38.07 16.70
C LEU A 78 15.42 -39.16 16.64
N PRO A 79 16.47 -39.15 15.75
CA PRO A 79 16.84 -38.17 14.71
C PRO A 79 17.36 -38.76 13.36
N LEU A 80 17.85 -37.86 12.48
CA LEU A 80 18.78 -38.00 11.32
C LEU A 80 18.24 -38.10 9.87
N ALA A 81 18.52 -37.01 9.13
CA ALA A 81 19.25 -36.89 7.85
C ALA A 81 18.72 -37.45 6.51
N LEU A 82 18.85 -36.58 5.48
CA LEU A 82 18.96 -36.80 4.01
C LEU A 82 17.71 -37.18 3.16
N GLY A 83 17.49 -36.42 2.07
CA GLY A 83 17.08 -37.00 0.76
C GLY A 83 15.71 -36.64 0.14
N ALA A 84 15.74 -35.79 -0.90
CA ALA A 84 15.01 -35.77 -2.19
C ALA A 84 13.56 -36.31 -2.41
N ALA A 85 12.77 -35.45 -3.09
CA ALA A 85 11.94 -35.61 -4.32
C ALA A 85 10.85 -36.72 -4.51
N ALA A 86 9.62 -36.22 -4.74
CA ALA A 86 8.61 -36.51 -5.79
C ALA A 86 8.22 -37.95 -6.23
N ALA A 87 6.90 -38.21 -6.33
CA ALA A 87 6.23 -38.71 -7.56
C ALA A 87 4.68 -38.71 -7.47
N LEU A 88 4.08 -38.34 -8.60
CA LEU A 88 2.67 -38.42 -9.00
C LEU A 88 2.38 -39.75 -9.72
N THR A 89 1.12 -40.19 -9.78
CA THR A 89 0.64 -41.07 -10.86
C THR A 89 -0.79 -40.70 -11.27
N ILE A 90 -1.02 -40.66 -12.59
CA ILE A 90 -2.29 -40.44 -13.32
C ILE A 90 -2.60 -41.72 -14.11
N ALA A 91 -3.88 -42.08 -14.25
CA ALA A 91 -4.44 -42.73 -15.45
C ALA A 91 -5.95 -42.52 -15.52
N GLY A 92 -6.50 -42.26 -16.72
CA GLY A 92 -7.94 -42.09 -17.00
C GLY A 92 -8.40 -42.85 -18.26
N ILE A 93 -9.73 -42.95 -18.50
CA ILE A 93 -10.43 -43.44 -19.72
C ILE A 93 -11.89 -42.87 -19.64
N SER A 94 -12.36 -41.90 -20.46
CA SER A 94 -12.98 -41.89 -21.83
C SER A 94 -14.51 -42.09 -21.96
N PHE A 95 -15.15 -41.05 -22.53
CA PHE A 95 -16.31 -40.93 -23.47
C PHE A 95 -17.72 -41.53 -23.21
N VAL A 96 -18.77 -40.69 -23.41
CA VAL A 96 -19.82 -40.80 -24.46
C VAL A 96 -20.75 -39.56 -24.41
N ALA A 97 -21.08 -39.01 -25.59
CA ALA A 97 -22.09 -37.97 -25.80
C ALA A 97 -23.08 -38.43 -26.87
N LEU A 98 -24.39 -38.16 -26.71
CA LEU A 98 -25.41 -38.13 -27.78
C LEU A 98 -26.59 -37.19 -27.38
N ARG A 99 -26.95 -36.28 -28.29
CA ARG A 99 -28.28 -35.61 -28.48
C ARG A 99 -28.86 -36.13 -29.83
N PRO A 100 -30.01 -35.69 -30.44
CA PRO A 100 -31.03 -34.67 -30.09
C PRO A 100 -32.54 -35.01 -30.47
N ASP A 101 -33.43 -34.03 -30.20
CA ASP A 101 -34.70 -33.61 -30.88
C ASP A 101 -36.02 -34.40 -30.88
N SER A 102 -37.11 -33.76 -30.38
CA SER A 102 -38.31 -33.31 -31.16
C SER A 102 -39.55 -33.01 -30.27
N ALA A 103 -40.41 -32.08 -30.72
CA ALA A 103 -41.43 -31.34 -29.95
C ALA A 103 -42.89 -31.93 -30.00
N PRO A 104 -43.99 -31.17 -29.73
CA PRO A 104 -45.02 -31.31 -28.66
C PRO A 104 -46.40 -31.82 -29.20
N PRO A 105 -47.63 -31.56 -28.66
CA PRO A 105 -48.18 -31.25 -27.32
C PRO A 105 -49.36 -32.18 -26.88
N LYS A 106 -49.94 -32.03 -25.66
CA LYS A 106 -51.41 -32.05 -25.38
C LYS A 106 -51.79 -31.82 -23.90
N GLU A 107 -52.82 -30.99 -23.71
CA GLU A 107 -53.50 -30.62 -22.46
C GLU A 107 -54.28 -31.79 -21.80
N LEU A 108 -54.47 -31.72 -20.47
CA LEU A 108 -55.77 -31.88 -19.82
C LEU A 108 -55.79 -31.34 -18.36
N ALA A 109 -56.65 -30.34 -18.19
CA ALA A 109 -57.28 -29.68 -17.06
C ALA A 109 -57.17 -30.17 -15.59
N VAL A 110 -56.83 -29.19 -14.74
CA VAL A 110 -57.54 -28.67 -13.53
C VAL A 110 -57.78 -29.59 -12.32
N ARG A 111 -57.14 -29.22 -11.20
CA ARG A 111 -57.83 -28.92 -9.92
C ARG A 111 -57.14 -27.74 -9.22
N ASP A 112 -57.92 -26.70 -8.95
CA ASP A 112 -57.56 -25.52 -8.15
C ASP A 112 -57.42 -25.88 -6.66
N GLU A 113 -56.33 -25.44 -6.05
CA GLU A 113 -56.32 -25.00 -4.65
C GLU A 113 -55.23 -23.94 -4.49
N GLN A 114 -55.64 -22.74 -4.06
CA GLN A 114 -54.84 -21.53 -3.98
C GLN A 114 -53.76 -21.65 -2.90
N LEU A 115 -52.49 -21.58 -3.31
CA LEU A 115 -51.35 -21.28 -2.45
C LEU A 115 -50.51 -20.20 -3.12
N GLU A 116 -50.36 -19.05 -2.45
CA GLU A 116 -49.54 -17.93 -2.89
C GLU A 116 -48.09 -18.39 -3.16
N LYS A 117 -47.57 -18.09 -4.35
CA LYS A 117 -46.17 -18.33 -4.70
C LYS A 117 -45.27 -17.27 -4.08
N PRO A 118 -44.07 -17.63 -3.57
CA PRO A 118 -43.07 -16.66 -3.15
C PRO A 118 -42.59 -15.84 -4.36
N LYS A 119 -42.36 -14.54 -4.15
CA LYS A 119 -41.84 -13.61 -5.17
C LYS A 119 -40.49 -14.10 -5.73
N PRO A 120 -40.22 -13.92 -7.04
CA PRO A 120 -38.93 -14.27 -7.62
C PRO A 120 -37.81 -13.42 -7.00
N ASN A 121 -36.60 -13.98 -6.92
CA ASN A 121 -35.41 -13.26 -6.52
C ASN A 121 -35.16 -12.09 -7.48
N PRO A 122 -34.72 -10.92 -6.98
CA PRO A 122 -34.44 -9.76 -7.81
C PRO A 122 -33.35 -10.08 -8.84
N THR A 123 -33.50 -9.51 -10.02
CA THR A 123 -32.48 -9.54 -11.07
C THR A 123 -31.19 -8.85 -10.60
N PRO A 124 -30.02 -9.10 -11.24
CA PRO A 124 -28.78 -8.40 -10.93
C PRO A 124 -28.93 -6.87 -11.03
N GLU A 125 -29.76 -6.37 -11.94
CA GLU A 125 -30.05 -4.95 -12.15
C GLU A 125 -30.91 -4.35 -11.00
N GLU A 126 -31.89 -5.11 -10.49
CA GLU A 126 -32.65 -4.74 -9.28
C GLU A 126 -31.81 -4.85 -8.01
N THR A 127 -30.84 -5.76 -7.98
CA THR A 127 -29.91 -5.93 -6.85
C THR A 127 -28.87 -4.80 -6.82
N TYR A 128 -28.39 -4.38 -7.99
CA TYR A 128 -27.51 -3.23 -8.17
C TYR A 128 -28.24 -1.91 -7.84
N SER A 129 -29.47 -1.75 -8.31
CA SER A 129 -30.31 -0.59 -7.98
C SER A 129 -30.66 -0.52 -6.49
N ARG A 130 -30.89 -1.67 -5.82
CA ARG A 130 -31.08 -1.74 -4.37
C ARG A 130 -29.79 -1.49 -3.58
N ALA A 131 -28.64 -1.86 -4.12
CA ALA A 131 -27.34 -1.56 -3.51
C ALA A 131 -27.02 -0.06 -3.59
N ILE A 132 -27.32 0.60 -4.73
CA ILE A 132 -27.22 2.06 -4.87
C ILE A 132 -28.23 2.77 -3.96
N ALA A 133 -29.48 2.30 -3.89
CA ALA A 133 -30.48 2.86 -2.97
C ALA A 133 -30.04 2.71 -1.50
N LYS A 134 -29.44 1.58 -1.10
CA LYS A 134 -28.89 1.41 0.27
C LYS A 134 -27.63 2.25 0.53
N LEU A 135 -26.82 2.53 -0.47
CA LEU A 135 -25.69 3.46 -0.37
C LEU A 135 -26.15 4.92 -0.26
N GLN A 136 -27.30 5.26 -0.86
CA GLN A 136 -27.94 6.57 -0.70
C GLN A 136 -28.69 6.72 0.64
N ASP A 137 -29.29 5.62 1.14
CA ASP A 137 -30.04 5.61 2.40
C ASP A 137 -29.11 5.56 3.65
N SER A 138 -27.93 4.93 3.53
CA SER A 138 -26.90 4.97 4.58
C SER A 138 -26.18 6.33 4.71
N GLY A 139 -26.36 7.23 3.74
CA GLY A 139 -25.99 8.64 3.85
C GLY A 139 -26.99 9.51 4.63
N SER A 140 -28.13 8.93 5.03
CA SER A 140 -29.27 9.64 5.64
C SER A 140 -29.59 9.20 7.06
N GLN A 141 -28.60 8.70 7.83
CA GLN A 141 -28.74 8.76 9.29
C GLN A 141 -28.95 10.22 9.65
N LYS A 142 -30.11 10.54 10.24
CA LYS A 142 -30.46 11.85 10.80
C LYS A 142 -29.22 12.41 11.50
N ARG A 143 -28.48 13.27 10.82
CA ARG A 143 -27.49 14.12 11.46
C ARG A 143 -28.29 14.88 12.49
N SER A 144 -27.92 14.76 13.77
CA SER A 144 -28.41 15.72 14.74
C SER A 144 -28.15 17.09 14.13
N VAL A 145 -29.18 17.93 14.16
CA VAL A 145 -29.06 19.32 13.75
C VAL A 145 -28.04 19.94 14.68
N SER A 146 -26.77 19.88 14.30
CA SER A 146 -25.77 20.83 14.72
C SER A 146 -26.29 22.14 14.15
N GLN A 147 -27.08 22.86 14.94
CA GLN A 147 -27.43 24.24 14.65
C GLN A 147 -26.10 24.94 14.37
N ALA A 148 -25.83 25.24 13.10
CA ALA A 148 -24.86 26.27 12.79
C ALA A 148 -25.30 27.48 13.61
N PRO A 149 -24.43 28.10 14.41
CA PRO A 149 -24.82 29.29 15.14
C PRO A 149 -25.25 30.30 14.09
N THR A 150 -26.55 30.58 14.03
CA THR A 150 -27.14 31.54 13.10
C THR A 150 -26.45 32.86 13.39
N LEU A 151 -25.52 33.26 12.52
CA LEU A 151 -24.85 34.54 12.61
C LEU A 151 -25.90 35.60 12.27
N VAL A 152 -26.68 36.00 13.28
CA VAL A 152 -27.60 37.11 13.16
C VAL A 152 -26.75 38.35 12.90
N SER A 153 -26.77 38.82 11.66
CA SER A 153 -26.19 40.13 11.32
C SER A 153 -26.85 41.18 12.22
N ALA A 154 -26.03 41.87 13.02
CA ALA A 154 -26.49 42.93 13.91
C ALA A 154 -27.26 44.00 13.11
N PRO A 155 -28.35 44.58 13.66
CA PRO A 155 -29.10 45.63 12.98
C PRO A 155 -28.17 46.77 12.51
N GLY A 156 -28.06 46.97 11.19
CA GLY A 156 -27.21 48.00 10.58
C GLY A 156 -25.95 47.53 9.84
N LYS A 157 -25.62 46.23 9.84
CA LYS A 157 -24.56 45.66 8.96
C LYS A 157 -25.17 45.06 7.68
N LYS A 158 -24.57 45.39 6.52
CA LYS A 158 -24.93 44.85 5.20
C LYS A 158 -24.87 43.31 5.19
N ILE A 159 -25.82 42.64 4.56
CA ILE A 159 -25.82 41.17 4.44
C ILE A 159 -24.76 40.74 3.43
N SER A 160 -23.81 39.91 3.87
CA SER A 160 -22.90 39.19 2.96
C SER A 160 -23.58 37.94 2.40
N TYR A 161 -23.50 37.76 1.08
CA TYR A 161 -24.04 36.59 0.39
C TYR A 161 -23.35 35.30 0.85
N ASN A 162 -22.01 35.28 0.91
CA ASN A 162 -21.27 34.07 1.29
C ASN A 162 -21.47 33.67 2.75
N GLN A 163 -21.53 34.63 3.68
CA GLN A 163 -21.62 34.34 5.10
C GLN A 163 -23.05 33.99 5.55
N HIS A 164 -24.06 34.61 4.93
CA HIS A 164 -25.43 34.56 5.44
C HIS A 164 -26.41 33.86 4.49
N ILE A 165 -26.29 34.06 3.17
CA ILE A 165 -27.34 33.67 2.20
C ILE A 165 -27.03 32.35 1.50
N ARG A 166 -25.80 32.22 0.98
CA ARG A 166 -25.36 31.01 0.26
C ARG A 166 -25.53 29.74 1.11
N PRO A 167 -25.22 29.68 2.42
CA PRO A 167 -25.44 28.48 3.22
C PRO A 167 -26.92 28.07 3.26
N ILE A 168 -27.82 29.04 3.40
CA ILE A 168 -29.28 28.82 3.41
C ILE A 168 -29.72 28.25 2.05
N LEU A 169 -29.30 28.88 0.94
CA LEU A 169 -29.65 28.42 -0.40
C LEU A 169 -29.03 27.04 -0.73
N SER A 170 -27.80 26.78 -0.30
CA SER A 170 -27.08 25.53 -0.51
C SER A 170 -27.77 24.35 0.18
N GLU A 171 -28.18 24.53 1.43
CA GLU A 171 -28.87 23.50 2.21
C GLU A 171 -30.30 23.26 1.71
N ASN A 172 -31.05 24.35 1.50
CA ASN A 172 -32.49 24.29 1.33
C ASN A 172 -32.96 24.36 -0.13
N CYS A 173 -32.21 25.00 -1.03
CA CYS A 173 -32.70 25.34 -2.38
C CYS A 173 -31.90 24.70 -3.53
N PHE A 174 -30.59 24.51 -3.40
CA PHE A 174 -29.73 24.03 -4.51
C PHE A 174 -30.00 22.58 -4.90
N HIS A 175 -30.74 21.81 -4.09
CA HIS A 175 -31.19 20.49 -4.49
C HIS A 175 -32.05 20.52 -5.78
N CYS A 176 -32.95 21.50 -5.90
CA CYS A 176 -33.87 21.65 -7.03
C CYS A 176 -33.53 22.86 -7.92
N HIS A 177 -32.73 23.82 -7.43
CA HIS A 177 -32.37 25.04 -8.16
C HIS A 177 -30.86 25.33 -8.17
N GLY A 178 -30.03 24.29 -8.01
CA GLY A 178 -28.57 24.36 -7.99
C GLY A 178 -27.91 24.08 -9.34
N PRO A 179 -26.60 23.80 -9.34
CA PRO A 179 -25.82 23.57 -10.57
C PRO A 179 -26.22 22.33 -11.38
N ASP A 180 -26.71 21.25 -10.77
CA ASP A 180 -27.06 20.02 -11.49
C ASP A 180 -28.27 20.20 -12.43
N GLN A 181 -28.00 20.41 -13.72
CA GLN A 181 -29.01 20.67 -14.75
C GLN A 181 -30.09 19.58 -14.83
N ALA A 182 -29.76 18.32 -14.57
CA ALA A 182 -30.72 17.21 -14.65
C ALA A 182 -31.74 17.22 -13.50
N LYS A 183 -31.49 18.00 -12.45
CA LYS A 183 -32.35 18.16 -11.27
C LYS A 183 -32.99 19.54 -11.17
N ARG A 184 -32.64 20.48 -12.06
CA ARG A 184 -33.20 21.84 -12.05
C ARG A 184 -34.69 21.81 -12.32
N GLU A 185 -35.47 22.33 -11.39
CA GLU A 185 -36.89 22.57 -11.55
C GLU A 185 -37.15 23.98 -12.11
N ALA A 186 -38.18 24.09 -12.95
CA ALA A 186 -38.63 25.33 -13.58
C ALA A 186 -37.55 26.09 -14.39
N ASP A 187 -36.46 25.42 -14.79
CA ASP A 187 -35.29 26.01 -15.46
C ASP A 187 -34.62 27.16 -14.66
N ILE A 188 -34.78 27.15 -13.32
CA ILE A 188 -34.21 28.16 -12.42
C ILE A 188 -32.88 27.66 -11.84
N ALA A 189 -31.88 28.55 -11.84
CA ALA A 189 -30.60 28.35 -11.17
C ALA A 189 -30.33 29.50 -10.18
N LEU A 190 -30.58 29.28 -8.89
CA LEU A 190 -30.43 30.31 -7.85
C LEU A 190 -28.99 30.63 -7.49
N HIS A 191 -28.02 29.86 -7.99
CA HIS A 191 -26.60 30.08 -7.80
C HIS A 191 -25.97 30.95 -8.91
N GLU A 192 -26.67 31.15 -10.03
CA GLU A 192 -26.24 31.97 -11.18
C GLU A 192 -27.03 33.29 -11.14
N PRO A 193 -26.41 34.44 -10.84
CA PRO A 193 -27.14 35.71 -10.68
C PRO A 193 -27.89 36.10 -11.97
N GLU A 194 -27.30 35.86 -13.14
CA GLU A 194 -27.93 36.16 -14.43
C GLU A 194 -29.23 35.39 -14.63
N VAL A 195 -29.30 34.14 -14.16
CA VAL A 195 -30.50 33.30 -14.23
C VAL A 195 -31.48 33.62 -13.11
N ALA A 196 -30.98 33.87 -11.90
CA ALA A 196 -31.81 34.22 -10.74
C ALA A 196 -32.57 35.54 -10.92
N TYR A 197 -32.02 36.48 -11.69
CA TYR A 197 -32.66 37.75 -12.03
C TYR A 197 -33.50 37.71 -13.31
N ALA A 198 -33.31 36.71 -14.17
CA ALA A 198 -34.00 36.62 -15.45
C ALA A 198 -35.46 36.24 -15.25
N ALA A 199 -36.37 36.96 -15.91
CA ALA A 199 -37.78 36.59 -15.94
C ALA A 199 -37.99 35.33 -16.79
N ILE A 200 -38.44 34.26 -16.17
CA ILE A 200 -38.79 33.00 -16.84
C ILE A 200 -40.32 32.95 -16.95
N LYS A 201 -40.83 32.90 -18.19
CA LYS A 201 -42.28 33.00 -18.48
C LYS A 201 -42.96 34.25 -17.87
N GLY A 202 -42.21 35.34 -17.73
CA GLY A 202 -42.70 36.62 -17.22
C GLY A 202 -42.59 36.83 -15.70
N ILE A 203 -42.03 35.86 -14.96
CA ILE A 203 -41.83 35.93 -13.51
C ILE A 203 -40.33 35.79 -13.21
N ALA A 204 -39.75 36.74 -12.46
CA ALA A 204 -38.35 36.68 -12.05
C ALA A 204 -38.23 36.02 -10.67
N PRO A 205 -37.33 35.03 -10.49
CA PRO A 205 -37.10 34.44 -9.17
C PRO A 205 -36.70 35.49 -8.12
N ILE A 206 -35.78 36.39 -8.49
CA ILE A 206 -35.31 37.49 -7.65
C ILE A 206 -35.37 38.80 -8.44
N VAL A 207 -36.02 39.81 -7.86
CA VAL A 207 -36.00 41.20 -8.34
C VAL A 207 -35.19 42.04 -7.35
N PRO A 208 -33.92 42.39 -7.68
CA PRO A 208 -33.05 43.18 -6.80
C PRO A 208 -33.73 44.45 -6.26
N GLY A 209 -33.70 44.62 -4.94
CA GLY A 209 -34.29 45.76 -4.22
C GLY A 209 -35.80 45.70 -4.05
N LYS A 210 -36.47 44.66 -4.57
CA LYS A 210 -37.93 44.54 -4.57
C LYS A 210 -38.37 43.15 -4.09
N PRO A 211 -38.33 42.88 -2.76
CA PRO A 211 -38.71 41.59 -2.20
C PRO A 211 -40.16 41.21 -2.55
N ASP A 212 -41.08 42.18 -2.56
CA ASP A 212 -42.50 41.92 -2.85
C ASP A 212 -42.77 41.58 -4.34
N GLU A 213 -41.84 41.89 -5.24
CA GLU A 213 -41.90 41.50 -6.66
C GLU A 213 -41.09 40.21 -6.95
N SER A 214 -40.43 39.63 -5.94
CA SER A 214 -39.56 38.46 -6.10
C SER A 214 -40.30 37.16 -5.78
N GLU A 215 -40.39 36.26 -6.76
CA GLU A 215 -41.10 34.98 -6.61
C GLU A 215 -40.53 34.13 -5.46
N VAL A 216 -39.21 34.13 -5.25
CA VAL A 216 -38.58 33.39 -4.13
C VAL A 216 -39.16 33.85 -2.79
N VAL A 217 -39.37 35.16 -2.58
CA VAL A 217 -39.96 35.67 -1.33
C VAL A 217 -41.41 35.24 -1.20
N HIS A 218 -42.18 35.26 -2.29
CA HIS A 218 -43.55 34.73 -2.26
C HIS A 218 -43.56 33.27 -1.83
N ARG A 219 -42.75 32.42 -2.46
CA ARG A 219 -42.72 30.96 -2.22
C ARG A 219 -42.25 30.56 -0.83
N ILE A 220 -41.25 31.23 -0.25
CA ILE A 220 -40.75 30.86 1.09
C ILE A 220 -41.75 31.22 2.21
N PHE A 221 -42.70 32.13 1.94
CA PHE A 221 -43.77 32.53 2.87
C PHE A 221 -45.16 31.97 2.48
N ASP A 222 -45.27 31.22 1.39
CA ASP A 222 -46.52 30.60 0.95
C ASP A 222 -46.88 29.42 1.88
N GLU A 223 -48.12 29.38 2.36
CA GLU A 223 -48.61 28.29 3.24
C GLU A 223 -49.14 27.09 2.43
N ASP A 224 -49.58 27.31 1.19
CA ASP A 224 -50.22 26.31 0.34
C ASP A 224 -49.20 25.62 -0.60
N ASP A 225 -48.20 26.36 -1.09
CA ASP A 225 -47.11 25.86 -1.96
C ASP A 225 -45.72 26.36 -1.50
N PRO A 226 -45.28 26.01 -0.27
CA PRO A 226 -44.02 26.49 0.28
C PRO A 226 -42.82 25.94 -0.50
N MET A 227 -41.79 26.77 -0.65
CA MET A 227 -40.45 26.32 -1.05
C MET A 227 -39.47 26.48 0.13
N PRO A 228 -38.72 25.44 0.54
CA PRO A 228 -38.70 24.09 -0.03
C PRO A 228 -40.02 23.32 0.17
N PRO A 229 -40.41 22.42 -0.75
CA PRO A 229 -41.64 21.63 -0.63
C PRO A 229 -41.68 20.78 0.65
N SER A 230 -42.86 20.58 1.23
CA SER A 230 -43.01 19.86 2.50
C SER A 230 -42.51 18.41 2.48
N ASP A 231 -42.48 17.78 1.30
CA ASP A 231 -41.99 16.40 1.09
C ASP A 231 -40.48 16.32 0.79
N SER A 232 -39.79 17.47 0.68
CA SER A 232 -38.36 17.54 0.39
C SER A 232 -37.46 17.23 1.59
N ASN A 233 -38.03 17.08 2.80
CA ASN A 233 -37.32 17.00 4.09
C ASN A 233 -36.39 18.19 4.38
N ARG A 234 -36.66 19.35 3.78
CA ARG A 234 -35.96 20.63 4.01
C ARG A 234 -36.95 21.68 4.46
N SER A 235 -36.47 22.64 5.24
CA SER A 235 -37.30 23.71 5.78
C SER A 235 -36.45 24.92 6.09
N LEU A 236 -36.99 26.10 5.81
CA LEU A 236 -36.40 27.37 6.25
C LEU A 236 -36.96 27.77 7.60
N THR A 237 -36.11 28.25 8.51
CA THR A 237 -36.58 28.91 9.74
C THR A 237 -37.12 30.30 9.42
N ASP A 238 -37.92 30.87 10.32
CA ASP A 238 -38.45 32.23 10.13
C ASP A 238 -37.32 33.27 10.02
N GLU A 239 -36.23 33.09 10.77
CA GLU A 239 -35.05 33.95 10.67
C GLU A 239 -34.36 33.85 9.31
N GLU A 240 -34.24 32.64 8.75
CA GLU A 240 -33.66 32.43 7.42
C GLU A 240 -34.51 33.06 6.32
N LYS A 241 -35.84 32.94 6.41
CA LYS A 241 -36.77 33.57 5.47
C LYS A 241 -36.66 35.09 5.49
N GLU A 242 -36.61 35.68 6.69
CA GLU A 242 -36.43 37.13 6.85
C GLU A 242 -35.06 37.60 6.38
N LEU A 243 -34.01 36.79 6.55
CA LEU A 243 -32.67 37.11 6.06
C LEU A 243 -32.60 37.14 4.53
N LEU A 244 -33.22 36.15 3.86
CA LEU A 244 -33.36 36.12 2.40
C LEU A 244 -34.13 37.34 1.89
N LYS A 245 -35.27 37.66 2.52
CA LYS A 245 -36.09 38.82 2.17
C LYS A 245 -35.32 40.13 2.33
N ARG A 246 -34.59 40.30 3.43
CA ARG A 246 -33.78 41.49 3.68
C ARG A 246 -32.62 41.62 2.70
N TRP A 247 -31.93 40.52 2.37
CA TRP A 247 -30.86 40.55 1.37
C TRP A 247 -31.38 40.98 -0.01
N ILE A 248 -32.56 40.51 -0.41
CA ILE A 248 -33.20 40.95 -1.65
C ILE A 248 -33.54 42.45 -1.59
N ALA A 249 -34.06 42.93 -0.46
CA ALA A 249 -34.32 44.36 -0.24
C ALA A 249 -33.04 45.22 -0.29
N GLU A 250 -31.90 44.68 0.13
CA GLU A 250 -30.57 45.31 0.05
C GLU A 250 -29.95 45.27 -1.37
N GLY A 251 -30.65 44.70 -2.35
CA GLY A 251 -30.21 44.64 -3.76
C GLY A 251 -29.76 43.26 -4.23
N ALA A 252 -29.91 42.22 -3.41
CA ALA A 252 -29.60 40.83 -3.77
C ALA A 252 -28.18 40.62 -4.34
N GLU A 253 -27.17 41.34 -3.86
CA GLU A 253 -25.81 41.26 -4.41
C GLU A 253 -25.21 39.85 -4.20
N TYR A 254 -24.79 39.22 -5.30
CA TYR A 254 -24.10 37.92 -5.28
C TYR A 254 -22.60 38.10 -5.09
N GLU A 255 -22.00 37.26 -4.26
CA GLU A 255 -20.55 37.18 -4.08
C GLU A 255 -20.02 35.84 -4.63
N LYS A 256 -18.84 35.87 -5.28
CA LYS A 256 -18.09 34.64 -5.59
C LYS A 256 -17.74 33.90 -4.31
N HIS A 257 -17.68 32.56 -4.35
CA HIS A 257 -17.36 31.78 -3.15
C HIS A 257 -16.00 32.20 -2.60
N TRP A 258 -15.89 32.39 -1.29
CA TRP A 258 -14.66 32.88 -0.63
C TRP A 258 -13.43 32.03 -1.00
N ALA A 259 -13.59 30.72 -1.14
CA ALA A 259 -12.51 29.80 -1.46
C ALA A 259 -12.02 29.93 -2.93
N PHE A 260 -12.82 30.52 -3.81
CA PHE A 260 -12.52 30.72 -5.24
C PHE A 260 -12.05 32.13 -5.56
N VAL A 261 -11.91 32.98 -4.55
CA VAL A 261 -11.39 34.34 -4.67
C VAL A 261 -9.97 34.36 -4.10
N PRO A 262 -8.96 34.89 -4.81
CA PRO A 262 -7.61 35.01 -4.26
C PRO A 262 -7.60 35.72 -2.91
N PRO A 263 -6.88 35.20 -1.89
CA PRO A 263 -6.82 35.85 -0.58
C PRO A 263 -6.12 37.20 -0.65
N GLU A 264 -6.57 38.14 0.18
CA GLU A 264 -5.85 39.37 0.49
C GLU A 264 -5.18 39.22 1.86
N LYS A 265 -4.02 39.85 2.10
CA LYS A 265 -3.31 39.72 3.38
C LYS A 265 -3.89 40.73 4.37
N PRO A 266 -4.73 40.31 5.34
CA PRO A 266 -5.28 41.27 6.30
C PRO A 266 -4.17 41.76 7.24
N ALA A 267 -4.28 43.01 7.67
CA ALA A 267 -3.46 43.51 8.76
C ALA A 267 -3.92 42.86 10.08
N PRO A 268 -3.01 42.46 10.98
CA PRO A 268 -3.41 41.94 12.29
C PRO A 268 -4.30 42.93 13.05
N PRO A 269 -5.45 42.50 13.61
CA PRO A 269 -6.36 43.37 14.35
C PRO A 269 -5.68 44.04 15.55
N THR A 270 -6.14 45.24 15.92
CA THR A 270 -5.68 45.88 17.15
C THR A 270 -6.37 45.21 18.34
N VAL A 271 -5.59 44.74 19.32
CA VAL A 271 -6.12 44.20 20.58
C VAL A 271 -6.25 45.33 21.58
N GLU A 272 -7.46 45.55 22.12
CA GLU A 272 -7.73 46.58 23.13
C GLU A 272 -7.33 46.14 24.55
N ASP A 273 -7.44 44.84 24.85
CA ASP A 273 -7.05 44.26 26.14
C ASP A 273 -5.58 43.80 26.13
N HIS A 274 -4.70 44.66 26.65
CA HIS A 274 -3.27 44.37 26.78
C HIS A 274 -2.90 43.48 27.97
N SER A 275 -3.88 42.97 28.73
CA SER A 275 -3.62 42.05 29.85
C SER A 275 -3.32 40.62 29.38
N VAL A 276 -3.69 40.26 28.15
CA VAL A 276 -3.40 38.95 27.55
C VAL A 276 -2.10 39.03 26.75
N PRO A 277 -1.16 38.07 26.92
CA PRO A 277 0.05 37.99 26.12
C PRO A 277 -0.26 37.84 24.62
N VAL A 278 0.56 38.50 23.81
CA VAL A 278 0.58 38.35 22.35
C VAL A 278 1.99 37.96 21.95
N HIS A 279 2.16 36.78 21.36
CA HIS A 279 3.46 36.29 20.91
C HIS A 279 3.69 36.51 19.42
N ASN A 280 2.64 36.32 18.61
CA ASN A 280 2.70 36.55 17.17
C ASN A 280 1.31 36.93 16.61
N PRO A 281 1.20 37.26 15.30
CA PRO A 281 -0.06 37.74 14.72
C PRO A 281 -1.27 36.81 14.87
N ILE A 282 -1.09 35.49 15.04
CA ILE A 282 -2.21 34.56 15.30
C ILE A 282 -3.04 35.03 16.49
N ASP A 283 -2.36 35.50 17.55
CA ASP A 283 -3.00 35.88 18.79
C ASP A 283 -3.90 37.12 18.61
N HIS A 284 -3.53 38.04 17.73
CA HIS A 284 -4.38 39.21 17.40
C HIS A 284 -5.73 38.78 16.80
N PHE A 285 -5.70 37.86 15.82
CA PHE A 285 -6.92 37.40 15.16
C PHE A 285 -7.80 36.58 16.11
N ILE A 286 -7.21 35.72 16.94
CA ILE A 286 -7.96 34.91 17.90
C ILE A 286 -8.55 35.77 19.02
N GLN A 287 -7.78 36.70 19.59
CA GLN A 287 -8.29 37.59 20.63
C GLN A 287 -9.42 38.49 20.13
N SER A 288 -9.30 39.03 18.91
CA SER A 288 -10.40 39.75 18.26
C SER A 288 -11.64 38.87 18.13
N LYS A 289 -11.47 37.62 17.69
CA LYS A 289 -12.60 36.69 17.51
C LYS A 289 -13.27 36.31 18.83
N LEU A 290 -12.49 36.13 19.89
CA LEU A 290 -13.01 35.83 21.22
C LEU A 290 -13.79 37.02 21.79
N ALA A 291 -13.30 38.25 21.59
CA ALA A 291 -13.99 39.46 22.00
C ALA A 291 -15.37 39.59 21.32
N GLU A 292 -15.47 39.31 20.02
CA GLU A 292 -16.77 39.27 19.29
C GLU A 292 -17.77 38.29 19.90
N LYS A 293 -17.28 37.19 20.48
CA LYS A 293 -18.10 36.14 21.10
C LYS A 293 -18.30 36.33 22.60
N GLY A 294 -17.81 37.43 23.17
CA GLY A 294 -17.88 37.68 24.62
C GLY A 294 -17.13 36.62 25.44
N LEU A 295 -16.03 36.10 24.89
CA LEU A 295 -15.12 35.14 25.51
C LEU A 295 -13.77 35.80 25.75
N SER A 296 -13.00 35.24 26.70
CA SER A 296 -11.62 35.63 26.97
C SER A 296 -10.71 34.41 26.83
N PRO A 297 -9.47 34.58 26.38
CA PRO A 297 -8.47 33.52 26.36
C PRO A 297 -8.24 32.93 27.76
N SER A 298 -7.94 31.64 27.80
CA SER A 298 -7.48 30.96 29.01
C SER A 298 -6.05 31.41 29.36
N PRO A 299 -5.65 31.32 30.63
CA PRO A 299 -4.28 31.63 31.01
C PRO A 299 -3.31 30.66 30.32
N GLU A 300 -2.06 31.08 30.18
CA GLU A 300 -0.99 30.22 29.67
C GLU A 300 -0.86 28.94 30.53
N ALA A 301 -0.62 27.80 29.88
CA ALA A 301 -0.41 26.54 30.57
C ALA A 301 0.93 26.54 31.34
N LYS A 302 1.06 25.63 32.30
CA LYS A 302 2.33 25.44 33.02
C LYS A 302 3.44 25.02 32.06
N PRO A 303 4.71 25.37 32.32
CA PRO A 303 5.83 25.03 31.43
C PRO A 303 5.90 23.55 31.04
N GLU A 304 5.72 22.62 31.98
CA GLU A 304 5.73 21.18 31.73
C GLU A 304 4.64 20.73 30.74
N VAL A 305 3.46 21.36 30.80
CA VAL A 305 2.35 21.11 29.86
C VAL A 305 2.72 21.62 28.46
N LEU A 306 3.31 22.81 28.37
CA LEU A 306 3.74 23.38 27.08
C LEU A 306 4.77 22.50 26.39
N ALA A 307 5.77 22.02 27.15
CA ALA A 307 6.84 21.17 26.63
C ALA A 307 6.31 19.82 26.15
N ARG A 308 5.44 19.17 26.94
CA ARG A 308 4.78 17.92 26.59
C ARG A 308 3.92 18.10 25.33
N ARG A 309 3.01 19.09 25.33
CA ARG A 309 2.10 19.36 24.23
C ARG A 309 2.85 19.60 22.91
N ALA A 310 3.90 20.41 22.94
CA ALA A 310 4.75 20.65 21.77
C ALA A 310 5.47 19.39 21.31
N SER A 311 6.05 18.61 22.25
CA SER A 311 6.73 17.35 21.91
C SER A 311 5.79 16.38 21.20
N LEU A 312 4.60 16.15 21.74
CA LEU A 312 3.64 15.20 21.19
C LEU A 312 3.03 15.69 19.88
N ALA A 313 2.71 16.98 19.76
CA ALA A 313 2.17 17.55 18.53
C ALA A 313 3.19 17.45 17.38
N LEU A 314 4.45 17.82 17.64
CA LEU A 314 5.49 17.89 16.63
C LEU A 314 6.14 16.55 16.32
N THR A 315 6.32 15.67 17.31
CA THR A 315 7.14 14.44 17.17
C THR A 315 6.34 13.15 17.37
N GLY A 316 5.16 13.22 18.00
CA GLY A 316 4.39 12.05 18.43
C GLY A 316 5.01 11.27 19.58
N LEU A 317 6.06 11.80 20.23
CA LEU A 317 6.78 11.17 21.33
C LEU A 317 6.75 12.05 22.59
N GLN A 318 6.96 11.41 23.74
CA GLN A 318 7.16 12.12 25.00
C GLN A 318 8.41 13.01 24.94
N PRO A 319 8.42 14.12 25.69
CA PRO A 319 9.59 14.98 25.75
C PRO A 319 10.79 14.18 26.26
N ASP A 320 11.93 14.36 25.61
CA ASP A 320 13.21 13.89 26.14
C ASP A 320 13.44 14.56 27.51
N LEU A 321 13.78 13.76 28.52
CA LEU A 321 13.84 14.26 29.90
C LEU A 321 14.97 15.26 30.12
N ASP A 322 16.12 15.09 29.44
CA ASP A 322 17.24 16.02 29.56
C ASP A 322 16.88 17.37 28.92
N LEU A 323 16.27 17.33 27.74
CA LEU A 323 15.77 18.53 27.06
C LEU A 323 14.63 19.21 27.85
N LEU A 324 13.73 18.43 28.44
CA LEU A 324 12.67 18.93 29.31
C LEU A 324 13.26 19.63 30.55
N ASP A 325 14.19 18.99 31.25
CA ASP A 325 14.82 19.56 32.44
C ASP A 325 15.61 20.83 32.13
N GLN A 326 16.29 20.87 30.97
CA GLN A 326 16.95 22.07 30.48
C GLN A 326 15.96 23.23 30.35
N TYR A 327 14.81 23.01 29.72
CA TYR A 327 13.78 24.04 29.57
C TYR A 327 13.16 24.44 30.93
N LEU A 328 12.80 23.47 31.78
CA LEU A 328 12.18 23.73 33.08
C LEU A 328 13.11 24.45 34.07
N SER A 329 14.42 24.37 33.89
CA SER A 329 15.39 25.11 34.72
C SER A 329 15.28 26.63 34.56
N ASN A 330 14.79 27.11 33.41
CA ASN A 330 14.58 28.53 33.13
C ASN A 330 13.47 28.74 32.06
N PRO A 331 12.18 28.56 32.42
CA PRO A 331 11.07 28.47 31.48
C PRO A 331 10.61 29.86 30.99
N THR A 332 11.48 30.53 30.23
CA THR A 332 11.18 31.78 29.54
C THR A 332 10.58 31.52 28.15
N SER A 333 9.90 32.49 27.55
CA SER A 333 9.41 32.35 26.17
C SER A 333 10.52 32.05 25.17
N GLN A 334 11.71 32.63 25.35
CA GLN A 334 12.88 32.32 24.51
C GLN A 334 13.35 30.88 24.69
N ALA A 335 13.35 30.36 25.92
CA ALA A 335 13.72 28.96 26.18
C ALA A 335 12.70 27.98 25.56
N TYR A 336 11.41 28.33 25.58
CA TYR A 336 10.37 27.55 24.91
C TYR A 336 10.56 27.53 23.38
N GLU A 337 10.87 28.68 22.78
CA GLU A 337 11.19 28.75 21.35
C GLU A 337 12.39 27.88 20.97
N GLN A 338 13.47 27.92 21.77
CA GLN A 338 14.64 27.06 21.57
C GLN A 338 14.30 25.56 21.72
N TYR A 339 13.42 25.23 22.66
CA TYR A 339 12.91 23.87 22.83
C TYR A 339 12.13 23.41 21.59
N VAL A 340 11.24 24.25 21.06
CA VAL A 340 10.50 23.99 19.81
C VAL A 340 11.45 23.81 18.63
N ASP A 341 12.48 24.66 18.50
CA ASP A 341 13.46 24.58 17.41
C ASP A 341 14.18 23.21 17.42
N GLN A 342 14.58 22.71 18.60
CA GLN A 342 15.19 21.39 18.73
C GLN A 342 14.23 20.25 18.34
N LEU A 343 12.94 20.36 18.67
CA LEU A 343 11.94 19.37 18.24
C LEU A 343 11.78 19.36 16.71
N LEU A 344 11.72 20.53 16.08
CA LEU A 344 11.60 20.67 14.61
C LEU A 344 12.83 20.16 13.85
N GLU A 345 14.01 20.17 14.48
CA GLU A 345 15.25 19.61 13.92
C GLU A 345 15.33 18.07 14.02
N SER A 346 14.50 17.44 14.85
CA SER A 346 14.55 16.00 15.10
C SER A 346 14.05 15.14 13.92
N ASP A 347 14.59 13.93 13.78
CA ASP A 347 14.06 12.91 12.86
C ASP A 347 12.62 12.50 13.26
N ALA A 348 12.30 12.55 14.56
CA ALA A 348 10.98 12.20 15.06
C ALA A 348 9.89 13.16 14.54
N TYR A 349 10.21 14.45 14.38
CA TYR A 349 9.35 15.43 13.71
C TYR A 349 9.07 15.04 12.26
N ALA A 350 10.13 14.72 11.50
CA ALA A 350 10.01 14.39 10.08
C ALA A 350 9.11 13.16 9.86
N GLU A 351 9.30 12.13 10.68
CA GLU A 351 8.49 10.92 10.71
C GLU A 351 7.02 11.20 11.07
N ARG A 352 6.79 12.04 12.08
CA ARG A 352 5.45 12.42 12.54
C ARG A 352 4.69 13.15 11.44
N MET A 353 5.31 14.14 10.79
CA MET A 353 4.67 14.92 9.73
C MET A 353 4.44 14.11 8.45
N ALA A 354 5.37 13.19 8.14
CA ALA A 354 5.24 12.30 7.00
C ALA A 354 4.03 11.37 7.14
N LEU A 355 3.75 10.82 8.34
CA LEU A 355 2.66 9.86 8.57
C LEU A 355 1.31 10.34 8.02
N PHE A 356 0.93 11.58 8.32
CA PHE A 356 -0.31 12.18 7.82
C PHE A 356 -0.32 12.33 6.29
N TRP A 357 0.84 12.58 5.69
CA TRP A 357 0.96 12.63 4.23
C TRP A 357 0.84 11.25 3.59
N LEU A 358 1.23 10.18 4.29
CA LEU A 358 1.03 8.81 3.82
C LEU A 358 -0.46 8.45 3.74
N ASP A 359 -1.27 8.93 4.69
CA ASP A 359 -2.72 8.69 4.69
C ASP A 359 -3.39 9.46 3.53
N ALA A 360 -3.02 10.73 3.33
CA ALA A 360 -3.50 11.53 2.19
C ALA A 360 -3.08 10.89 0.85
N GLY A 361 -1.82 10.47 0.73
CA GLY A 361 -1.28 9.78 -0.43
C GLY A 361 -1.72 8.31 -0.57
N ARG A 362 -2.56 7.79 0.34
CA ARG A 362 -3.05 6.40 0.37
C ARG A 362 -1.95 5.35 0.36
N TYR A 363 -0.78 5.65 0.91
CA TYR A 363 0.37 4.76 0.85
C TYR A 363 0.10 3.45 1.61
N ALA A 364 0.27 2.32 0.94
CA ALA A 364 0.23 0.99 1.54
C ALA A 364 1.26 0.07 0.90
N ASP A 365 1.58 -1.04 1.59
CA ASP A 365 2.56 -2.01 1.14
C ASP A 365 1.94 -3.11 0.25
N THR A 366 0.68 -2.95 -0.14
CA THR A 366 -0.07 -3.91 -0.97
C THR A 366 -1.06 -3.24 -1.93
N ASP A 367 -1.63 -4.02 -2.85
CA ASP A 367 -2.50 -3.56 -3.93
C ASP A 367 -3.88 -3.03 -3.50
N GLY A 368 -4.52 -3.68 -2.53
CA GLY A 368 -5.95 -3.61 -2.28
C GLY A 368 -6.73 -4.70 -3.01
N TYR A 369 -8.06 -4.61 -2.96
CA TYR A 369 -9.02 -5.59 -3.53
C TYR A 369 -8.89 -7.00 -2.92
N GLN A 370 -9.56 -8.01 -3.50
CA GLN A 370 -9.54 -9.39 -3.00
C GLN A 370 -8.15 -10.00 -3.17
N ASN A 371 -7.50 -9.79 -4.32
CA ASN A 371 -6.13 -10.25 -4.57
C ASN A 371 -5.07 -9.20 -4.20
N ASP A 372 -4.99 -8.93 -2.91
CA ASP A 372 -4.17 -7.88 -2.31
C ASP A 372 -2.67 -8.24 -2.25
N SER A 373 -1.99 -8.11 -3.39
CA SER A 373 -0.58 -8.49 -3.60
C SER A 373 0.41 -7.44 -3.05
N PRO A 374 1.61 -7.84 -2.61
CA PRO A 374 2.61 -6.92 -2.04
C PRO A 374 3.23 -5.98 -3.07
N ARG A 375 3.63 -4.79 -2.59
CA ARG A 375 4.33 -3.73 -3.33
C ARG A 375 5.61 -3.33 -2.60
N SER A 376 6.47 -2.59 -3.28
CA SER A 376 7.72 -2.07 -2.70
C SER A 376 7.87 -0.55 -2.86
N ASN A 377 6.76 0.20 -2.78
CA ASN A 377 6.76 1.66 -2.87
C ASN A 377 7.37 2.39 -1.64
N TRP A 378 7.80 1.67 -0.60
CA TRP A 378 8.36 2.26 0.63
C TRP A 378 9.52 3.25 0.44
N PRO A 379 10.35 3.23 -0.63
CA PRO A 379 11.31 4.32 -0.86
C PRO A 379 10.65 5.69 -1.04
N TRP A 380 9.41 5.74 -1.54
CA TRP A 380 8.65 7.00 -1.62
C TRP A 380 8.25 7.51 -0.23
N ARG A 381 7.86 6.61 0.70
CA ARG A 381 7.64 6.98 2.11
C ARG A 381 8.90 7.61 2.70
N ASP A 382 10.06 7.03 2.42
CA ASP A 382 11.35 7.54 2.87
C ASP A 382 11.71 8.89 2.20
N TRP A 383 11.30 9.11 0.95
CA TRP A 383 11.40 10.41 0.29
C TRP A 383 10.55 11.47 0.99
N VAL A 384 9.31 11.15 1.39
CA VAL A 384 8.44 12.07 2.14
C VAL A 384 9.06 12.43 3.49
N ILE A 385 9.59 11.45 4.24
CA ILE A 385 10.30 11.70 5.50
C ILE A 385 11.48 12.64 5.27
N LYS A 386 12.29 12.38 4.24
CA LYS A 386 13.43 13.25 3.89
C LYS A 386 12.99 14.68 3.57
N ALA A 387 11.89 14.85 2.84
CA ALA A 387 11.38 16.16 2.47
C ALA A 387 10.99 16.99 3.71
N TYR A 388 10.30 16.41 4.69
CA TYR A 388 10.01 17.10 5.96
C TYR A 388 11.27 17.34 6.79
N ARG A 389 12.18 16.37 6.87
CA ARG A 389 13.44 16.51 7.64
C ARG A 389 14.26 17.69 7.15
N ASP A 390 14.41 17.81 5.84
CA ASP A 390 15.23 18.82 5.18
C ASP A 390 14.47 20.15 4.98
N ASN A 391 13.23 20.26 5.50
CA ASN A 391 12.33 21.40 5.31
C ASN A 391 12.18 21.83 3.84
N MET A 392 11.95 20.85 2.96
CA MET A 392 11.71 21.13 1.55
C MET A 392 10.53 22.10 1.41
N PRO A 393 10.70 23.22 0.68
CA PRO A 393 9.60 24.14 0.37
C PRO A 393 8.39 23.38 -0.19
N PHE A 394 7.19 23.71 0.31
CA PHE A 394 5.97 22.95 -0.04
C PHE A 394 5.59 23.06 -1.53
N ASP A 395 5.93 24.16 -2.19
CA ASP A 395 5.79 24.30 -3.64
C ASP A 395 6.62 23.26 -4.40
N ARG A 396 7.90 23.12 -4.06
CA ARG A 396 8.78 22.09 -4.61
C ARG A 396 8.29 20.69 -4.28
N PHE A 397 7.87 20.45 -3.04
CA PHE A 397 7.31 19.17 -2.61
C PHE A 397 6.05 18.78 -3.41
N THR A 398 5.21 19.77 -3.77
CA THR A 398 4.04 19.58 -4.63
C THR A 398 4.44 19.27 -6.07
N ILE A 399 5.32 20.08 -6.65
CA ILE A 399 5.76 19.92 -8.05
C ILE A 399 6.42 18.56 -8.26
N GLU A 400 7.34 18.15 -7.38
CA GLU A 400 8.03 16.86 -7.51
C GLU A 400 7.06 15.67 -7.38
N GLN A 401 6.04 15.75 -6.53
CA GLN A 401 5.06 14.66 -6.39
C GLN A 401 4.09 14.56 -7.56
N LEU A 402 3.62 15.69 -8.09
CA LEU A 402 2.66 15.69 -9.18
C LEU A 402 3.33 15.44 -10.54
N ALA A 403 4.54 15.98 -10.75
CA ALA A 403 5.19 16.03 -12.06
C ALA A 403 6.73 15.88 -12.01
N GLY A 404 7.29 15.28 -10.96
CA GLY A 404 8.75 15.12 -10.82
C GLY A 404 9.40 14.31 -11.94
N ASP A 405 8.65 13.45 -12.62
CA ASP A 405 9.11 12.72 -13.82
C ASP A 405 9.22 13.60 -15.07
N MET A 406 8.56 14.76 -15.10
CA MET A 406 8.52 15.70 -16.21
C MET A 406 9.49 16.87 -16.04
N LEU A 407 10.19 16.97 -14.90
CA LEU A 407 11.18 18.02 -14.69
C LEU A 407 12.33 17.89 -15.72
N PRO A 408 12.84 19.00 -16.27
CA PRO A 408 14.04 18.98 -17.09
C PRO A 408 15.19 18.30 -16.32
N ASP A 409 15.83 17.32 -16.94
CA ASP A 409 16.90 16.52 -16.33
C ASP A 409 16.52 15.92 -14.96
N ALA A 410 15.27 15.47 -14.80
CA ALA A 410 14.72 14.94 -13.56
C ALA A 410 15.66 13.93 -12.89
N THR A 411 16.08 14.25 -11.66
CA THR A 411 16.91 13.35 -10.84
C THR A 411 16.15 12.10 -10.41
N GLU A 412 16.85 11.04 -10.00
CA GLU A 412 16.18 9.82 -9.50
C GLU A 412 15.24 10.12 -8.32
N THR A 413 15.60 11.04 -7.43
CA THR A 413 14.74 11.42 -6.31
C THR A 413 13.48 12.18 -6.75
N GLN A 414 13.56 12.98 -7.82
CA GLN A 414 12.41 13.67 -8.40
C GLN A 414 11.48 12.68 -9.11
N GLN A 415 12.04 11.72 -9.84
CA GLN A 415 11.26 10.64 -10.45
C GLN A 415 10.58 9.78 -9.38
N LEU A 416 11.27 9.47 -8.27
CA LEU A 416 10.71 8.74 -7.14
C LEU A 416 9.53 9.48 -6.50
N ALA A 417 9.60 10.80 -6.36
CA ALA A 417 8.53 11.62 -5.79
C ALA A 417 7.19 11.41 -6.51
N SER A 418 7.22 11.22 -7.84
CA SER A 418 6.05 10.97 -8.67
C SER A 418 5.28 9.68 -8.33
N ALA A 419 5.87 8.77 -7.54
CA ALA A 419 5.19 7.59 -7.01
C ALA A 419 3.94 7.92 -6.18
N PHE A 420 3.81 9.16 -5.68
CA PHE A 420 2.57 9.68 -5.09
C PHE A 420 1.34 9.37 -5.96
N ASN A 421 1.41 9.64 -7.25
CA ASN A 421 0.34 9.38 -8.22
C ASN A 421 0.10 7.89 -8.50
N ARG A 422 0.93 7.00 -7.96
CA ARG A 422 0.91 5.54 -8.17
C ARG A 422 0.60 4.76 -6.90
N ASN A 423 0.26 5.45 -5.81
CA ASN A 423 -0.16 4.82 -4.57
C ASN A 423 -1.63 4.36 -4.59
N HIS A 424 -2.41 4.65 -5.63
CA HIS A 424 -3.77 4.13 -5.81
C HIS A 424 -3.86 2.60 -5.74
N ARG A 425 -5.06 2.07 -5.50
CA ARG A 425 -5.28 0.61 -5.52
C ARG A 425 -5.04 0.05 -6.92
N GLN A 426 -4.67 -1.23 -7.03
CA GLN A 426 -4.54 -1.92 -8.31
C GLN A 426 -5.24 -3.25 -8.29
N ASN A 427 -5.89 -3.58 -9.40
CA ASN A 427 -6.55 -4.86 -9.53
C ASN A 427 -5.72 -5.85 -10.35
N ASN A 428 -5.73 -7.11 -9.92
CA ASN A 428 -5.14 -8.26 -10.62
C ASN A 428 -6.06 -9.50 -10.56
N GLU A 429 -7.33 -9.31 -10.21
CA GLU A 429 -8.35 -10.34 -10.14
C GLU A 429 -8.71 -10.89 -11.52
N GLY A 430 -9.10 -12.17 -11.56
CA GLY A 430 -9.62 -12.77 -12.78
C GLY A 430 -10.92 -12.10 -13.19
N GLY A 431 -10.96 -11.51 -14.39
CA GLY A 431 -12.11 -10.77 -14.90
C GLY A 431 -11.97 -9.25 -14.82
N ALA A 432 -10.92 -8.72 -14.17
CA ALA A 432 -10.61 -7.30 -14.20
C ALA A 432 -10.28 -6.84 -15.63
N LEU A 433 -10.92 -5.78 -16.10
CA LEU A 433 -10.72 -5.22 -17.42
C LEU A 433 -9.66 -4.10 -17.35
N ALA A 434 -8.62 -4.21 -18.18
CA ALA A 434 -7.51 -3.26 -18.16
C ALA A 434 -7.99 -1.82 -18.42
N GLU A 435 -8.89 -1.66 -19.38
CA GLU A 435 -9.47 -0.38 -19.80
C GLU A 435 -10.29 0.28 -18.68
N GLU A 436 -11.05 -0.50 -17.91
CA GLU A 436 -11.81 -0.01 -16.76
C GLU A 436 -10.85 0.54 -15.70
N PHE A 437 -9.85 -0.25 -15.30
CA PHE A 437 -8.92 0.17 -14.26
C PHE A 437 -7.95 1.27 -14.71
N LEU A 438 -7.69 1.44 -16.01
CA LEU A 438 -7.03 2.63 -16.53
C LEU A 438 -7.84 3.89 -16.20
N VAL A 439 -9.15 3.86 -16.45
CA VAL A 439 -10.04 4.98 -16.13
C VAL A 439 -10.12 5.20 -14.62
N GLU A 440 -10.34 4.16 -13.82
CA GLU A 440 -10.42 4.27 -12.36
C GLU A 440 -9.13 4.84 -11.75
N ASN A 441 -7.96 4.39 -12.21
CA ASN A 441 -6.68 4.87 -11.68
C ASN A 441 -6.44 6.35 -11.97
N VAL A 442 -6.89 6.86 -13.12
CA VAL A 442 -6.78 8.28 -13.46
C VAL A 442 -7.80 9.10 -12.67
N ILE A 443 -9.03 8.62 -12.53
CA ILE A 443 -10.08 9.25 -11.68
C ILE A 443 -9.57 9.42 -10.25
N ASP A 444 -8.97 8.38 -9.69
CA ASP A 444 -8.42 8.41 -8.34
C ASP A 444 -7.28 9.46 -8.19
N ARG A 445 -6.44 9.67 -9.23
CA ARG A 445 -5.42 10.74 -9.23
C ARG A 445 -6.05 12.12 -9.23
N VAL A 446 -7.12 12.31 -10.02
CA VAL A 446 -7.89 13.57 -10.06
C VAL A 446 -8.50 13.83 -8.68
N GLU A 447 -9.24 12.88 -8.12
CA GLU A 447 -9.91 13.02 -6.83
C GLU A 447 -8.91 13.27 -5.70
N THR A 448 -7.78 12.55 -5.69
CA THR A 448 -6.74 12.77 -4.68
C THR A 448 -6.13 14.15 -4.82
N THR A 449 -5.83 14.59 -6.05
CA THR A 449 -5.24 15.91 -6.29
C THR A 449 -6.21 17.02 -5.89
N SER A 450 -7.47 16.91 -6.29
CA SER A 450 -8.53 17.86 -5.90
C SER A 450 -8.75 17.88 -4.40
N THR A 451 -8.78 16.71 -3.75
CA THR A 451 -8.91 16.66 -2.30
C THR A 451 -7.70 17.33 -1.66
N ILE A 452 -6.47 16.96 -2.02
CA ILE A 452 -5.27 17.44 -1.32
C ILE A 452 -4.95 18.91 -1.59
N TRP A 453 -5.01 19.39 -2.82
CA TRP A 453 -4.58 20.76 -3.13
C TRP A 453 -5.73 21.74 -3.29
N LEU A 454 -6.93 21.27 -3.62
CA LEU A 454 -8.09 22.16 -3.80
C LEU A 454 -9.07 22.09 -2.63
N GLY A 455 -9.07 20.99 -1.86
CA GLY A 455 -10.07 20.77 -0.82
C GLY A 455 -11.48 20.74 -1.40
N LEU A 456 -11.67 20.17 -2.61
CA LEU A 456 -12.96 20.14 -3.30
C LEU A 456 -13.39 18.71 -3.60
N THR A 457 -14.69 18.44 -3.49
CA THR A 457 -15.33 17.15 -3.79
C THR A 457 -15.57 16.95 -5.29
N THR A 458 -14.54 17.12 -6.11
CA THR A 458 -14.67 17.00 -7.59
C THR A 458 -15.16 15.63 -8.04
N GLY A 459 -14.97 14.57 -7.24
CA GLY A 459 -15.42 13.22 -7.57
C GLY A 459 -16.93 13.08 -7.81
N CYS A 460 -17.76 13.95 -7.19
CA CYS A 460 -19.19 14.00 -7.48
C CYS A 460 -19.45 14.37 -8.96
N ALA A 461 -18.57 15.19 -9.54
CA ALA A 461 -18.65 15.60 -10.94
C ALA A 461 -18.24 14.50 -11.94
N ARG A 462 -17.91 13.29 -11.48
CA ARG A 462 -17.57 12.16 -12.37
C ARG A 462 -18.77 11.73 -13.23
N CYS A 463 -19.96 11.70 -12.64
CA CYS A 463 -21.14 11.08 -13.24
C CYS A 463 -22.16 12.08 -13.79
N HIS A 464 -22.18 13.30 -13.26
CA HIS A 464 -23.09 14.40 -13.60
C HIS A 464 -22.44 15.72 -13.16
N ASP A 465 -23.05 16.87 -13.46
CA ASP A 465 -22.57 18.14 -12.93
C ASP A 465 -22.67 18.16 -11.40
N HIS A 466 -21.67 18.70 -10.73
CA HIS A 466 -21.63 18.71 -9.27
C HIS A 466 -22.89 19.36 -8.69
N LYS A 467 -23.46 18.75 -7.65
CA LYS A 467 -24.79 19.10 -7.16
C LYS A 467 -24.87 20.49 -6.50
N TYR A 468 -23.78 20.97 -5.92
CA TYR A 468 -23.75 22.20 -5.11
C TYR A 468 -22.72 23.22 -5.59
N ASP A 469 -21.49 22.78 -5.86
CA ASP A 469 -20.43 23.60 -6.43
C ASP A 469 -20.52 23.74 -7.96
N PRO A 470 -20.04 24.87 -8.52
CA PRO A 470 -20.03 25.13 -9.96
C PRO A 470 -18.92 24.35 -10.66
N ILE A 471 -19.04 23.03 -10.69
CA ILE A 471 -18.08 22.09 -11.29
C ILE A 471 -18.86 21.17 -12.22
N SER A 472 -18.70 21.35 -13.53
CA SER A 472 -19.36 20.51 -14.52
C SER A 472 -18.69 19.15 -14.67
N GLN A 473 -19.44 18.16 -15.17
CA GLN A 473 -18.88 16.86 -15.54
C GLN A 473 -17.77 17.00 -16.59
N ARG A 474 -17.95 17.96 -17.52
CA ARG A 474 -16.97 18.25 -18.56
C ARG A 474 -15.64 18.70 -17.94
N GLU A 475 -15.66 19.62 -16.99
CA GLU A 475 -14.45 20.11 -16.31
C GLU A 475 -13.74 19.00 -15.54
N PHE A 476 -14.47 18.06 -14.93
CA PHE A 476 -13.85 16.88 -14.31
C PHE A 476 -13.02 16.07 -15.30
N PHE A 477 -13.53 15.81 -16.51
CA PHE A 477 -12.80 15.09 -17.54
C PHE A 477 -11.73 15.93 -18.27
N GLN A 478 -11.81 17.25 -18.21
CA GLN A 478 -10.71 18.14 -18.62
C GLN A 478 -9.54 18.10 -17.62
N LEU A 479 -9.84 18.01 -16.31
CA LEU A 479 -8.82 17.79 -15.28
C LEU A 479 -8.20 16.38 -15.36
N TYR A 480 -9.02 15.37 -15.67
CA TYR A 480 -8.59 13.99 -15.98
C TYR A 480 -7.53 13.95 -17.07
N ALA A 481 -7.63 14.79 -18.11
CA ALA A 481 -6.70 14.81 -19.23
C ALA A 481 -5.23 15.13 -18.84
N TYR A 482 -5.00 15.76 -17.68
CA TYR A 482 -3.64 15.98 -17.17
C TYR A 482 -2.97 14.70 -16.63
N PHE A 483 -3.76 13.73 -16.15
CA PHE A 483 -3.26 12.52 -15.51
C PHE A 483 -3.38 11.26 -16.38
N ASN A 484 -4.03 11.37 -17.55
CA ASN A 484 -4.31 10.27 -18.47
C ASN A 484 -3.15 9.92 -19.42
N ASN A 485 -2.03 10.62 -19.37
CA ASN A 485 -0.96 10.47 -20.36
C ASN A 485 0.27 9.70 -19.85
N ILE A 486 0.03 8.48 -19.34
CA ILE A 486 1.09 7.58 -18.87
C ILE A 486 0.95 6.19 -19.47
N ASN A 487 2.07 5.52 -19.74
CA ASN A 487 2.11 4.14 -20.27
C ASN A 487 1.89 3.09 -19.17
N GLU A 488 0.75 3.16 -18.49
CA GLU A 488 0.35 2.16 -17.50
C GLU A 488 -0.56 1.08 -18.10
N ARG A 489 -0.67 -0.08 -17.45
CA ARG A 489 -1.53 -1.19 -17.91
C ARG A 489 -2.96 -1.17 -17.35
N GLY A 490 -3.25 -0.34 -16.34
CA GLY A 490 -4.52 -0.35 -15.60
C GLY A 490 -4.60 -1.47 -14.55
N ILE A 491 -4.20 -2.69 -14.93
CA ILE A 491 -4.13 -3.89 -14.07
C ILE A 491 -2.69 -4.35 -13.86
N GLY A 492 -2.46 -5.13 -12.80
CA GLY A 492 -1.16 -5.75 -12.56
C GLY A 492 -0.98 -6.24 -11.13
N ARG A 493 -0.15 -7.26 -10.96
CA ARG A 493 0.17 -7.81 -9.64
C ARG A 493 1.33 -7.04 -9.00
N GLY A 494 1.06 -6.31 -7.92
CA GLY A 494 2.07 -5.56 -7.17
C GLY A 494 2.78 -4.52 -8.03
N ILE A 495 4.00 -4.84 -8.47
CA ILE A 495 4.86 -3.97 -9.29
C ILE A 495 4.75 -4.27 -10.81
N GLU A 496 3.82 -5.12 -11.24
CA GLU A 496 3.70 -5.52 -12.65
C GLU A 496 2.82 -4.57 -13.50
N ALA A 497 2.21 -3.55 -12.90
CA ALA A 497 1.30 -2.64 -13.59
C ALA A 497 1.99 -1.63 -14.53
N GLN A 498 3.30 -1.40 -14.37
CA GLN A 498 4.11 -0.42 -15.12
C GLN A 498 3.56 1.04 -15.09
N PRO A 499 4.40 2.07 -15.26
CA PRO A 499 5.85 2.02 -15.32
C PRO A 499 6.46 1.83 -13.92
N VAL A 500 7.55 1.07 -13.87
CA VAL A 500 8.30 0.79 -12.64
C VAL A 500 9.77 1.13 -12.83
N LYS A 501 10.36 1.79 -11.83
CA LYS A 501 11.80 2.05 -11.72
C LYS A 501 12.34 1.49 -10.41
N ARG A 502 13.65 1.24 -10.33
CA ARG A 502 14.27 0.70 -9.12
C ARG A 502 14.91 1.82 -8.33
N PHE A 503 14.60 1.93 -7.05
CA PHE A 503 15.14 2.98 -6.17
C PHE A 503 15.65 2.40 -4.86
N THR A 504 16.66 3.04 -4.29
CA THR A 504 17.07 2.84 -2.89
C THR A 504 16.36 3.85 -2.00
N SER A 505 16.37 3.63 -0.68
CA SER A 505 15.95 4.67 0.26
C SER A 505 16.81 5.93 0.08
N PRO A 506 16.23 7.13 -0.04
CA PRO A 506 16.98 8.38 0.00
C PRO A 506 17.48 8.75 1.41
N LEU A 507 17.08 8.00 2.45
CA LEU A 507 17.52 8.20 3.83
C LEU A 507 18.75 7.33 4.18
N ASN A 508 19.05 6.32 3.37
CA ASN A 508 20.17 5.42 3.61
C ASN A 508 21.50 6.15 3.46
N LYS A 509 22.35 6.06 4.48
CA LYS A 509 23.77 6.42 4.37
C LYS A 509 24.53 5.25 3.77
N ILE A 510 24.93 5.36 2.50
CA ILE A 510 25.71 4.34 1.83
C ILE A 510 27.20 4.52 2.20
N PRO A 511 27.88 3.49 2.73
CA PRO A 511 29.31 3.57 3.00
C PRO A 511 30.11 3.92 1.73
N ALA A 512 31.07 4.85 1.84
CA ALA A 512 31.80 5.38 0.68
C ALA A 512 32.59 4.30 -0.09
N ASP A 513 33.10 3.28 0.61
CA ASP A 513 33.77 2.12 0.00
C ASP A 513 32.80 1.29 -0.84
N LEU A 514 31.59 1.10 -0.33
CA LEU A 514 30.54 0.32 -0.98
C LEU A 514 29.98 1.08 -2.19
N GLN A 515 29.80 2.41 -2.09
CA GLN A 515 29.44 3.25 -3.23
C GLN A 515 30.52 3.21 -4.31
N ARG A 516 31.80 3.38 -3.95
CA ARG A 516 32.91 3.31 -4.91
C ARG A 516 32.96 1.97 -5.65
N LYS A 517 32.69 0.85 -4.97
CA LYS A 517 32.58 -0.47 -5.62
C LYS A 517 31.47 -0.50 -6.67
N LYS A 518 30.32 0.10 -6.37
CA LYS A 518 29.19 0.20 -7.29
C LYS A 518 29.53 1.06 -8.50
N ASP A 519 30.08 2.25 -8.28
CA ASP A 519 30.47 3.17 -9.35
C ASP A 519 31.48 2.50 -10.30
N LEU A 520 32.48 1.79 -9.76
CA LEU A 520 33.44 1.03 -10.56
C LEU A 520 32.80 -0.12 -11.35
N ALA A 521 31.80 -0.80 -10.78
CA ALA A 521 31.09 -1.88 -11.46
C ALA A 521 30.18 -1.34 -12.58
N GLU A 522 29.48 -0.22 -12.35
CA GLU A 522 28.66 0.46 -13.36
C GLU A 522 29.51 1.08 -14.48
N GLN A 523 30.67 1.64 -14.14
CA GLN A 523 31.64 2.11 -15.12
C GLN A 523 32.15 0.94 -15.97
N ALA A 524 32.46 -0.21 -15.36
CA ALA A 524 32.90 -1.40 -16.10
C ALA A 524 31.84 -1.89 -17.11
N ILE A 525 30.54 -1.82 -16.77
CA ILE A 525 29.43 -2.10 -17.70
C ILE A 525 29.42 -1.11 -18.85
N THR A 526 29.55 0.18 -18.54
CA THR A 526 29.53 1.26 -19.54
C THR A 526 30.71 1.12 -20.52
N ASP A 527 31.91 0.87 -19.98
CA ASP A 527 33.12 0.63 -20.77
C ASP A 527 32.97 -0.64 -21.62
N ALA A 528 32.42 -1.72 -21.05
CA ALA A 528 32.12 -2.95 -21.78
C ALA A 528 31.15 -2.70 -22.94
N ARG A 529 30.06 -1.94 -22.74
CA ARG A 529 29.11 -1.57 -23.81
C ARG A 529 29.76 -0.75 -24.91
N LYS A 530 30.58 0.24 -24.54
CA LYS A 530 31.27 1.12 -25.48
C LYS A 530 32.20 0.35 -26.42
N THR A 531 32.89 -0.65 -25.88
CA THR A 531 33.86 -1.48 -26.62
C THR A 531 33.23 -2.76 -27.22
N ALA A 532 31.93 -3.00 -27.01
CA ALA A 532 31.23 -4.17 -27.54
C ALA A 532 31.19 -4.23 -29.07
N PRO A 533 31.04 -3.13 -29.84
CA PRO A 533 31.06 -3.18 -31.30
C PRO A 533 32.41 -3.68 -31.87
N GLU A 534 33.52 -3.24 -31.28
CA GLU A 534 34.87 -3.66 -31.68
C GLU A 534 35.08 -5.16 -31.43
N ARG A 535 34.70 -5.63 -30.24
CA ARG A 535 34.77 -7.06 -29.90
C ARG A 535 33.82 -7.91 -30.73
N LEU A 536 32.65 -7.40 -31.09
CA LEU A 536 31.73 -8.08 -32.00
C LEU A 536 32.38 -8.27 -33.37
N GLN A 537 33.02 -7.22 -33.90
CA GLN A 537 33.69 -7.31 -35.19
C GLN A 537 34.84 -8.33 -35.16
N GLU A 538 35.69 -8.26 -34.14
CA GLU A 538 36.76 -9.24 -33.91
C GLU A 538 36.21 -10.67 -33.79
N TRP A 539 35.11 -10.84 -33.05
CA TRP A 539 34.42 -12.12 -32.95
C TRP A 539 33.90 -12.60 -34.30
N LEU A 540 33.26 -11.73 -35.10
CA LEU A 540 32.74 -12.08 -36.42
C LEU A 540 33.85 -12.48 -37.40
N GLU A 541 34.99 -11.81 -37.39
CA GLU A 541 36.13 -12.10 -38.25
C GLU A 541 36.74 -13.47 -37.92
N ASN A 542 37.04 -13.70 -36.64
CA ASN A 542 37.59 -14.96 -36.15
C ASN A 542 36.66 -16.15 -36.46
N HIS A 543 35.34 -15.96 -36.32
CA HIS A 543 34.39 -17.04 -36.50
C HIS A 543 33.92 -17.23 -37.96
N HIS A 544 33.95 -16.19 -38.81
CA HIS A 544 33.73 -16.33 -40.26
C HIS A 544 34.84 -17.19 -40.88
N GLN A 545 36.10 -16.98 -40.47
CA GLN A 545 37.22 -17.79 -40.91
C GLN A 545 37.01 -19.27 -40.56
N LEU A 546 36.68 -19.55 -39.30
CA LEU A 546 36.43 -20.92 -38.81
C LEU A 546 35.23 -21.60 -39.49
N ALA A 547 34.14 -20.86 -39.74
CA ALA A 547 32.93 -21.41 -40.37
C ALA A 547 33.08 -21.67 -41.89
N SER A 548 34.13 -21.12 -42.52
CA SER A 548 34.47 -21.35 -43.93
C SER A 548 35.29 -22.63 -44.17
N GLU A 549 35.87 -23.23 -43.13
CA GLU A 549 36.79 -24.39 -43.18
C GLU A 549 36.13 -25.75 -42.82
N ASP A 550 34.80 -25.79 -42.63
CA ASP A 550 34.11 -26.86 -41.88
C ASP A 550 33.77 -28.16 -42.66
N SER A 551 34.05 -28.25 -43.97
CA SER A 551 33.51 -29.36 -44.79
C SER A 551 34.17 -30.73 -44.59
N ASN A 552 35.30 -30.85 -43.88
CA ASN A 552 36.10 -32.09 -43.81
C ASN A 552 36.41 -32.60 -42.37
N ARG A 553 35.60 -32.26 -41.36
CA ARG A 553 35.97 -32.51 -39.93
C ARG A 553 35.43 -33.80 -39.30
N TRP A 554 34.44 -34.44 -39.89
CA TRP A 554 33.78 -35.63 -39.31
C TRP A 554 33.82 -36.80 -40.27
N ASN A 555 34.34 -37.93 -39.81
CA ASN A 555 34.36 -39.20 -40.54
C ASN A 555 33.29 -40.12 -39.96
N GLN A 556 32.56 -40.81 -40.83
CA GLN A 556 31.58 -41.82 -40.40
C GLN A 556 32.30 -42.95 -39.64
N ALA A 557 31.82 -43.29 -38.45
CA ALA A 557 32.31 -44.45 -37.71
C ALA A 557 31.54 -45.70 -38.10
N PHE A 558 32.23 -46.83 -38.20
CA PHE A 558 31.63 -48.15 -38.41
C PHE A 558 31.75 -48.96 -37.12
N LEU A 559 30.63 -49.26 -36.46
CA LEU A 559 30.64 -50.06 -35.24
C LEU A 559 30.83 -51.54 -35.58
N GLN A 560 31.76 -52.21 -34.89
CA GLN A 560 31.93 -53.66 -34.93
C GLN A 560 30.77 -54.37 -34.23
N SER A 561 30.31 -53.79 -33.12
CA SER A 561 29.13 -54.25 -32.39
C SER A 561 28.39 -53.06 -31.80
N ALA A 562 27.07 -53.18 -31.69
CA ALA A 562 26.20 -52.24 -31.00
C ALA A 562 25.17 -53.08 -30.25
N SER A 563 25.21 -53.03 -28.93
CA SER A 563 24.30 -53.78 -28.07
C SER A 563 23.73 -52.88 -26.99
N THR A 564 22.71 -53.38 -26.31
CA THR A 564 22.16 -52.76 -25.11
C THR A 564 22.36 -53.68 -23.92
N THR A 565 22.08 -53.22 -22.71
CA THR A 565 21.97 -54.09 -21.54
C THR A 565 21.07 -55.30 -21.87
N GLU A 566 21.51 -56.50 -21.45
CA GLU A 566 20.81 -57.75 -21.74
C GLU A 566 19.33 -57.68 -21.31
N GLY A 567 18.43 -58.01 -22.23
CA GLY A 567 16.98 -57.96 -22.00
C GLY A 567 16.32 -56.56 -22.05
N GLN A 568 17.07 -55.49 -22.34
CA GLN A 568 16.57 -54.10 -22.35
C GLN A 568 16.53 -53.46 -23.75
N GLY A 569 16.16 -54.26 -24.76
CA GLY A 569 16.06 -53.86 -26.17
C GLY A 569 17.20 -54.41 -27.04
N ALA A 570 17.29 -53.91 -28.26
CA ALA A 570 18.34 -54.21 -29.23
C ALA A 570 18.66 -52.98 -30.11
N LEU A 571 19.89 -52.89 -30.60
CA LEU A 571 20.30 -51.89 -31.58
C LEU A 571 20.50 -52.56 -32.94
N THR A 572 19.64 -52.25 -33.91
CA THR A 572 19.66 -52.81 -35.25
C THR A 572 20.34 -51.84 -36.22
N ALA A 573 21.41 -52.29 -36.88
CA ALA A 573 22.11 -51.49 -37.88
C ALA A 573 21.26 -51.33 -39.16
N LEU A 574 21.15 -50.09 -39.66
CA LEU A 574 20.45 -49.74 -40.89
C LEU A 574 21.42 -49.53 -42.07
N PRO A 575 20.96 -49.60 -43.34
CA PRO A 575 21.81 -49.43 -44.53
C PRO A 575 22.54 -48.09 -44.63
N ASP A 576 22.06 -47.06 -43.93
CA ASP A 576 22.66 -45.72 -43.92
C ASP A 576 23.65 -45.50 -42.77
N HIS A 577 24.14 -46.58 -42.17
CA HIS A 577 25.11 -46.58 -41.07
C HIS A 577 24.60 -45.88 -39.79
N THR A 578 23.29 -45.91 -39.59
CA THR A 578 22.64 -45.55 -38.33
C THR A 578 22.17 -46.81 -37.60
N TYR A 579 21.94 -46.70 -36.29
CA TYR A 579 21.54 -47.80 -35.42
C TYR A 579 20.18 -47.46 -34.82
N LEU A 580 19.17 -48.26 -35.13
CA LEU A 580 17.80 -48.10 -34.66
C LEU A 580 17.59 -48.92 -33.39
N PHE A 581 17.09 -48.28 -32.34
CA PHE A 581 16.72 -48.98 -31.11
C PHE A 581 15.34 -49.63 -31.26
N GLU A 582 15.29 -50.92 -30.95
CA GLU A 582 14.10 -51.75 -30.94
C GLU A 582 13.86 -52.30 -29.52
N GLY A 583 12.73 -51.95 -28.93
CA GLY A 583 12.38 -52.22 -27.55
C GLY A 583 11.29 -51.25 -27.09
N ASN A 584 10.47 -51.62 -26.11
CA ASN A 584 9.37 -50.78 -25.60
C ASN A 584 9.32 -50.84 -24.07
N ASN A 585 8.86 -49.74 -23.46
CA ASN A 585 8.63 -49.58 -22.03
C ASN A 585 9.87 -49.80 -21.15
N ILE A 586 11.03 -49.31 -21.62
CA ILE A 586 12.31 -49.44 -20.91
C ILE A 586 12.58 -48.19 -20.09
N SER A 587 12.54 -48.29 -18.76
CA SER A 587 12.84 -47.14 -17.89
C SER A 587 14.33 -46.80 -17.86
N GLN A 588 15.19 -47.81 -17.81
CA GLN A 588 16.64 -47.60 -17.77
C GLN A 588 17.33 -48.58 -18.72
N THR A 589 18.31 -48.10 -19.47
CA THR A 589 19.14 -48.93 -20.37
C THR A 589 20.52 -48.31 -20.58
N SER A 590 21.45 -49.11 -21.06
CA SER A 590 22.75 -48.64 -21.53
C SER A 590 23.02 -49.15 -22.92
N TYR A 591 23.67 -48.33 -23.75
CA TYR A 591 24.18 -48.73 -25.06
C TYR A 591 25.67 -48.96 -24.97
N TYR A 592 26.13 -50.09 -25.50
CA TYR A 592 27.54 -50.46 -25.61
C TYR A 592 27.87 -50.51 -27.10
N LEU A 593 28.69 -49.56 -27.55
CA LEU A 593 29.04 -49.40 -28.95
C LEU A 593 30.54 -49.61 -29.10
N GLN A 594 30.95 -50.60 -29.89
CA GLN A 594 32.36 -50.91 -30.09
C GLN A 594 32.77 -50.53 -31.51
N LEU A 595 33.87 -49.80 -31.63
CA LEU A 595 34.50 -49.46 -32.91
C LEU A 595 35.96 -49.90 -32.91
N LYS A 596 36.44 -50.31 -34.08
CA LYS A 596 37.84 -50.63 -34.28
C LYS A 596 38.63 -49.35 -34.53
N LEU A 597 39.73 -49.17 -33.81
CA LEU A 597 40.76 -48.20 -34.15
C LEU A 597 41.94 -48.92 -34.79
N GLU A 598 42.31 -48.51 -36.00
CA GLU A 598 43.46 -49.07 -36.71
C GLU A 598 44.77 -48.43 -36.24
N LYS A 599 45.88 -49.15 -36.39
CA LYS A 599 47.21 -48.63 -36.03
C LYS A 599 47.51 -47.34 -36.81
N GLY A 600 47.86 -46.28 -36.09
CA GLY A 600 48.19 -44.96 -36.63
C GLY A 600 47.00 -44.01 -36.71
N GLU A 601 45.78 -44.45 -36.40
CA GLU A 601 44.63 -43.55 -36.32
C GLU A 601 44.73 -42.60 -35.12
N ARG A 602 44.37 -41.34 -35.36
CA ARG A 602 44.31 -40.28 -34.36
C ARG A 602 42.88 -39.85 -34.16
N LEU A 603 42.38 -40.01 -32.95
CA LEU A 603 41.06 -39.57 -32.54
C LEU A 603 41.17 -38.38 -31.59
N THR A 604 40.40 -37.34 -31.86
CA THR A 604 40.37 -36.10 -31.08
C THR A 604 39.00 -35.84 -30.45
N GLY A 605 37.95 -36.50 -30.97
CA GLY A 605 36.57 -36.39 -30.46
C GLY A 605 35.59 -37.28 -31.22
N LEU A 606 34.41 -37.42 -30.65
CA LEU A 606 33.28 -38.19 -31.18
C LEU A 606 32.07 -37.27 -31.37
N ARG A 607 31.22 -37.60 -32.34
CA ARG A 607 29.89 -37.00 -32.52
C ARG A 607 28.83 -38.08 -32.49
N LEU A 608 27.81 -37.88 -31.67
CA LEU A 608 26.63 -38.72 -31.56
C LEU A 608 25.44 -37.94 -32.13
N ASP A 609 24.82 -38.43 -33.19
CA ASP A 609 23.56 -37.84 -33.67
C ASP A 609 22.38 -38.70 -33.23
N ALA A 610 21.46 -38.12 -32.48
CA ALA A 610 20.11 -38.63 -32.30
C ALA A 610 19.26 -38.18 -33.50
N LEU A 611 18.62 -39.13 -34.17
CA LEU A 611 17.91 -38.92 -35.43
C LEU A 611 16.45 -39.34 -35.30
N GLY A 612 15.56 -38.66 -36.03
CA GLY A 612 14.18 -39.10 -36.20
C GLY A 612 14.05 -40.40 -37.02
N HIS A 613 12.94 -41.09 -36.82
CA HIS A 613 12.57 -42.27 -37.58
C HIS A 613 11.04 -42.43 -37.59
N ASP A 614 10.47 -42.98 -38.66
CA ASP A 614 9.01 -43.10 -38.83
C ASP A 614 8.32 -43.97 -37.76
N SER A 615 9.08 -44.77 -37.01
CA SER A 615 8.56 -45.64 -35.94
C SER A 615 8.33 -44.94 -34.60
N PHE A 616 8.72 -43.67 -34.44
CA PHE A 616 8.48 -42.89 -33.22
C PHE A 616 8.42 -41.38 -33.51
N LYS A 617 7.91 -40.59 -32.55
CA LYS A 617 7.84 -39.13 -32.68
C LYS A 617 9.07 -38.50 -32.04
N GLY A 618 9.70 -37.53 -32.72
CA GLY A 618 10.90 -36.86 -32.20
C GLY A 618 12.16 -37.71 -32.34
N LEU A 619 12.99 -37.76 -31.30
CA LEU A 619 14.33 -38.39 -31.31
C LEU A 619 14.41 -39.66 -30.45
N SER A 620 13.28 -40.09 -29.93
CA SER A 620 13.15 -41.16 -28.95
C SER A 620 11.79 -41.83 -29.07
N ARG A 621 11.65 -43.05 -28.53
CA ARG A 621 10.40 -43.81 -28.50
C ARG A 621 9.44 -43.36 -27.39
N SER A 622 9.88 -42.47 -26.51
CA SER A 622 9.03 -41.86 -25.49
C SER A 622 7.84 -41.09 -26.11
N ASN A 623 6.74 -40.98 -25.36
CA ASN A 623 5.51 -40.34 -25.84
C ASN A 623 5.67 -38.87 -26.26
N ASN A 624 6.69 -38.19 -25.75
CA ASN A 624 7.03 -36.78 -26.07
C ASN A 624 8.26 -36.67 -26.99
N GLY A 625 8.85 -37.78 -27.42
CA GLY A 625 10.03 -37.81 -28.28
C GLY A 625 11.33 -37.37 -27.62
N ASN A 626 11.35 -37.23 -26.30
CA ASN A 626 12.50 -36.83 -25.51
C ASN A 626 13.37 -38.03 -25.08
N PHE A 627 14.67 -37.82 -24.92
CA PHE A 627 15.56 -38.76 -24.23
C PHE A 627 16.34 -38.02 -23.13
N VAL A 628 16.93 -38.77 -22.20
CA VAL A 628 17.86 -38.23 -21.19
C VAL A 628 19.12 -39.08 -21.15
N LEU A 629 20.20 -38.59 -21.76
CA LEU A 629 21.51 -39.23 -21.70
C LEU A 629 22.19 -38.82 -20.39
N THR A 630 22.20 -39.73 -19.41
CA THR A 630 22.67 -39.49 -18.03
C THR A 630 24.16 -39.75 -17.85
N GLY A 631 24.79 -40.50 -18.77
CA GLY A 631 26.21 -40.80 -18.70
C GLY A 631 26.81 -41.17 -20.05
N VAL A 632 28.06 -40.76 -20.29
CA VAL A 632 28.88 -41.17 -21.43
C VAL A 632 30.30 -41.47 -20.98
N ASN A 633 30.75 -42.70 -21.20
CA ASN A 633 32.09 -43.14 -20.87
C ASN A 633 32.78 -43.77 -22.09
N LEU A 634 34.09 -43.54 -22.21
CA LEU A 634 34.91 -44.07 -23.30
C LEU A 634 36.04 -44.91 -22.73
N SER A 635 36.29 -46.08 -23.32
CA SER A 635 37.45 -46.91 -22.98
C SER A 635 38.10 -47.48 -24.24
N HIS A 636 39.42 -47.57 -24.28
CA HIS A 636 40.18 -48.10 -25.42
C HIS A 636 41.02 -49.30 -24.97
N THR A 637 40.85 -50.43 -25.65
CA THR A 637 41.54 -51.70 -25.38
C THR A 637 42.46 -52.06 -26.56
N PRO A 638 43.77 -51.81 -26.49
CA PRO A 638 44.73 -52.20 -27.53
C PRO A 638 44.75 -53.73 -27.74
N THR A 639 44.86 -54.22 -28.99
CA THR A 639 44.77 -55.68 -29.30
C THR A 639 45.88 -56.54 -28.68
N GLN A 640 46.91 -55.93 -28.08
CA GLN A 640 48.04 -56.61 -27.44
C GLN A 640 47.93 -56.67 -25.92
N THR A 641 46.87 -56.10 -25.33
CA THR A 641 46.66 -56.01 -23.89
C THR A 641 45.20 -56.29 -23.56
N GLU A 642 44.91 -57.12 -22.56
CA GLU A 642 43.53 -57.36 -22.10
C GLU A 642 42.97 -56.21 -21.22
N GLN A 643 43.74 -55.14 -21.01
CA GLN A 643 43.36 -54.04 -20.11
C GLN A 643 42.76 -52.86 -20.87
N ALA A 644 41.50 -52.53 -20.58
CA ALA A 644 40.83 -51.35 -21.08
C ALA A 644 41.37 -50.07 -20.41
N LEU A 645 41.74 -49.08 -21.22
CA LEU A 645 42.21 -47.76 -20.77
C LEU A 645 41.09 -46.73 -20.90
N SER A 646 40.70 -46.09 -19.80
CA SER A 646 39.69 -45.02 -19.84
C SER A 646 40.18 -43.82 -20.66
N VAL A 647 39.35 -43.36 -21.59
CA VAL A 647 39.60 -42.18 -22.42
C VAL A 647 38.78 -41.02 -21.84
N LYS A 648 39.47 -40.01 -21.32
CA LYS A 648 38.80 -38.86 -20.69
C LYS A 648 38.23 -37.89 -21.71
N ILE A 649 37.00 -37.46 -21.47
CA ILE A 649 36.29 -36.41 -22.23
C ILE A 649 36.45 -35.10 -21.45
N ALA A 650 37.00 -34.06 -22.08
CA ALA A 650 37.14 -32.74 -21.46
C ALA A 650 35.87 -31.90 -21.55
N LYS A 651 35.11 -32.04 -22.64
CA LYS A 651 33.95 -31.18 -22.92
C LYS A 651 32.89 -31.91 -23.74
N ALA A 652 31.62 -31.64 -23.43
CA ALA A 652 30.49 -32.04 -24.23
C ALA A 652 29.70 -30.81 -24.70
N VAL A 653 29.33 -30.77 -25.99
CA VAL A 653 28.58 -29.67 -26.60
C VAL A 653 27.47 -30.23 -27.47
N ALA A 654 26.23 -29.78 -27.31
CA ALA A 654 25.10 -30.27 -28.09
C ALA A 654 24.46 -29.22 -29.00
N SER A 655 23.92 -29.65 -30.13
CA SER A 655 23.17 -28.79 -31.07
C SER A 655 21.88 -28.24 -30.50
N PHE A 656 21.32 -28.88 -29.47
CA PHE A 656 20.15 -28.44 -28.74
C PHE A 656 20.25 -28.92 -27.30
N GLU A 657 19.84 -28.06 -26.35
CA GLU A 657 19.83 -28.39 -24.91
C GLU A 657 18.48 -27.98 -24.32
N GLN A 658 17.79 -28.92 -23.68
CA GLN A 658 16.63 -28.61 -22.86
C GLN A 658 17.09 -27.77 -21.66
N LYS A 659 16.29 -26.76 -21.27
CA LYS A 659 16.53 -25.96 -20.07
C LYS A 659 16.77 -26.86 -18.84
N ASN A 660 17.87 -26.62 -18.12
CA ASN A 660 18.38 -27.39 -16.97
C ASN A 660 18.98 -28.78 -17.27
N TYR A 661 19.06 -29.21 -18.54
CA TYR A 661 19.65 -30.49 -18.95
C TYR A 661 20.73 -30.29 -20.04
N PRO A 662 21.81 -29.55 -19.74
CA PRO A 662 22.89 -29.28 -20.69
C PRO A 662 23.70 -30.54 -21.04
N ALA A 663 24.34 -30.53 -22.21
CA ALA A 663 25.20 -31.60 -22.73
C ALA A 663 26.28 -32.03 -21.74
N GLN A 664 26.87 -31.05 -21.04
CA GLN A 664 27.96 -31.25 -20.09
C GLN A 664 27.57 -32.17 -18.93
N ASN A 665 26.28 -32.21 -18.55
CA ASN A 665 25.82 -33.07 -17.45
C ASN A 665 25.90 -34.55 -17.82
N ALA A 666 25.94 -34.93 -19.09
CA ALA A 666 26.15 -36.33 -19.48
C ALA A 666 27.55 -36.87 -19.12
N LEU A 667 28.47 -36.01 -18.64
CA LEU A 667 29.82 -36.39 -18.21
C LEU A 667 29.98 -36.49 -16.69
N ASP A 668 28.95 -36.12 -15.91
CA ASP A 668 29.03 -36.15 -14.44
C ASP A 668 28.73 -37.53 -13.82
N ASN A 669 28.25 -38.47 -14.65
CA ASN A 669 27.85 -39.84 -14.29
C ASN A 669 26.83 -39.91 -13.13
N LYS A 670 25.90 -38.95 -13.05
CA LYS A 670 24.79 -38.97 -12.09
C LYS A 670 23.47 -39.31 -12.78
N ASP A 671 22.70 -40.20 -12.17
CA ASP A 671 21.44 -40.69 -12.76
C ASP A 671 20.30 -39.66 -12.82
N ASN A 672 20.40 -38.56 -12.06
CA ASN A 672 19.36 -37.53 -11.97
C ASN A 672 19.66 -36.24 -12.76
N THR A 673 20.79 -36.20 -13.48
CA THR A 673 21.20 -35.13 -14.39
C THR A 673 21.57 -35.74 -15.74
N GLY A 674 21.71 -34.92 -16.78
CA GLY A 674 22.08 -35.41 -18.10
C GLY A 674 21.74 -34.44 -19.22
N TRP A 675 21.93 -34.89 -20.46
CA TRP A 675 21.55 -34.17 -21.66
C TRP A 675 20.16 -34.60 -22.13
N ALA A 676 19.25 -33.62 -22.31
CA ALA A 676 17.90 -33.86 -22.79
C ALA A 676 17.49 -32.88 -23.91
N VAL A 677 16.47 -33.27 -24.69
CA VAL A 677 16.11 -32.62 -25.97
C VAL A 677 14.63 -32.24 -26.08
N SER A 678 13.90 -32.15 -24.96
CA SER A 678 12.48 -31.78 -24.99
C SER A 678 12.30 -30.37 -25.56
N GLY A 679 11.39 -30.25 -26.53
CA GLY A 679 11.11 -28.99 -27.23
C GLY A 679 12.03 -28.69 -28.41
N ASN A 680 12.88 -29.64 -28.84
CA ASN A 680 13.67 -29.49 -30.06
C ASN A 680 12.74 -29.42 -31.30
N PRO A 681 12.80 -28.34 -32.10
CA PRO A 681 11.99 -28.24 -33.32
C PRO A 681 12.54 -29.10 -34.47
N ASP A 682 13.79 -29.56 -34.39
CA ASP A 682 14.46 -30.32 -35.44
C ASP A 682 14.25 -31.84 -35.25
N SER A 683 14.23 -32.57 -36.36
CA SER A 683 14.22 -34.05 -36.38
C SER A 683 15.61 -34.67 -36.15
N GLU A 684 16.55 -33.89 -35.59
CA GLU A 684 17.89 -34.33 -35.23
C GLU A 684 18.42 -33.54 -34.01
N ALA A 685 19.31 -34.16 -33.22
CA ALA A 685 20.16 -33.48 -32.25
C ALA A 685 21.53 -34.15 -32.19
N SER A 686 22.60 -33.35 -32.19
CA SER A 686 23.97 -33.84 -32.17
C SER A 686 24.65 -33.51 -30.85
N LEU A 687 25.41 -34.45 -30.31
CA LEU A 687 26.32 -34.27 -29.17
C LEU A 687 27.75 -34.48 -29.64
N VAL A 688 28.62 -33.53 -29.36
CA VAL A 688 30.05 -33.63 -29.63
C VAL A 688 30.82 -33.75 -28.33
N LEU A 689 31.65 -34.78 -28.28
CA LEU A 689 32.50 -35.15 -27.16
C LEU A 689 33.95 -34.89 -27.54
N VAL A 690 34.60 -33.99 -26.83
CA VAL A 690 36.00 -33.61 -27.09
C VAL A 690 36.89 -34.27 -26.07
N LEU A 691 37.88 -35.02 -26.54
CA LEU A 691 38.79 -35.76 -25.68
C LEU A 691 39.75 -34.80 -24.98
N GLU A 692 40.08 -35.07 -23.71
CA GLU A 692 41.07 -34.28 -22.95
C GLU A 692 42.45 -34.34 -23.60
N LYS A 693 42.79 -35.51 -24.16
CA LYS A 693 43.99 -35.73 -24.98
C LYS A 693 43.59 -36.52 -26.22
N ALA A 694 44.20 -36.19 -27.36
CA ALA A 694 44.01 -36.98 -28.57
C ALA A 694 44.46 -38.43 -28.32
N LEU A 695 43.61 -39.39 -28.67
CA LEU A 695 43.92 -40.80 -28.63
C LEU A 695 44.66 -41.18 -29.92
N GLU A 696 45.90 -41.62 -29.78
CA GLU A 696 46.73 -42.10 -30.89
C GLU A 696 46.87 -43.62 -30.77
N ALA A 697 46.26 -44.36 -31.69
CA ALA A 697 46.29 -45.82 -31.70
C ALA A 697 47.68 -46.32 -32.13
N GLN A 698 48.58 -46.56 -31.16
CA GLN A 698 49.94 -47.06 -31.42
C GLN A 698 49.97 -48.49 -32.00
N VAL A 699 48.95 -49.27 -31.65
CA VAL A 699 48.58 -50.56 -32.22
C VAL A 699 47.08 -50.52 -32.47
N ALA A 700 46.54 -51.45 -33.27
CA ALA A 700 45.09 -51.57 -33.41
C ALA A 700 44.46 -51.83 -32.03
N GLY A 701 43.19 -51.49 -31.87
CA GLY A 701 42.47 -51.65 -30.60
C GLY A 701 40.97 -51.43 -30.76
N GLU A 702 40.22 -51.75 -29.72
CA GLU A 702 38.77 -51.54 -29.67
C GLU A 702 38.48 -50.31 -28.80
N LEU A 703 37.75 -49.34 -29.34
CA LEU A 703 37.20 -48.23 -28.57
C LEU A 703 35.73 -48.53 -28.25
N GLU A 704 35.43 -48.65 -26.97
CA GLU A 704 34.10 -48.84 -26.44
C GLU A 704 33.51 -47.49 -26.00
N ILE A 705 32.30 -47.22 -26.48
CA ILE A 705 31.46 -46.08 -26.09
C ILE A 705 30.29 -46.63 -25.28
N HIS A 706 30.22 -46.24 -24.01
CA HIS A 706 29.15 -46.61 -23.10
C HIS A 706 28.23 -45.41 -22.87
N LEU A 707 26.98 -45.52 -23.31
CA LEU A 707 25.95 -44.49 -23.14
C LEU A 707 24.93 -44.97 -22.11
N GLN A 708 24.62 -44.15 -21.11
CA GLN A 708 23.68 -44.49 -20.04
C GLN A 708 22.42 -43.64 -20.14
N PHE A 709 21.26 -44.29 -20.00
CA PHE A 709 19.95 -43.66 -20.00
C PHE A 709 19.20 -44.11 -18.75
N ASN A 710 19.45 -43.45 -17.62
CA ASN A 710 18.93 -43.86 -16.31
C ASN A 710 17.69 -43.06 -15.84
N SER A 711 16.98 -42.43 -16.78
CA SER A 711 15.76 -41.66 -16.50
C SER A 711 14.70 -42.49 -15.75
N PRO A 712 13.91 -41.90 -14.83
CA PRO A 712 12.77 -42.62 -14.25
C PRO A 712 11.61 -42.80 -15.25
N PHE A 713 11.67 -42.15 -16.42
CA PHE A 713 10.63 -42.20 -17.43
C PHE A 713 10.91 -43.26 -18.50
N ALA A 714 9.90 -44.06 -18.82
CA ALA A 714 10.01 -45.09 -19.85
C ALA A 714 10.41 -44.51 -21.21
N ASP A 715 11.21 -45.28 -21.93
CA ASP A 715 11.68 -45.07 -23.30
C ASP A 715 12.43 -43.76 -23.53
N HIS A 716 13.01 -43.14 -22.48
CA HIS A 716 13.82 -41.91 -22.59
C HIS A 716 15.29 -42.19 -23.00
N ASN A 717 15.46 -43.06 -23.98
CA ASN A 717 16.73 -43.40 -24.63
C ASN A 717 16.73 -42.93 -26.10
N ILE A 718 17.91 -42.77 -26.71
CA ILE A 718 18.02 -42.33 -28.11
C ILE A 718 17.41 -43.39 -29.03
N GLY A 719 16.39 -43.03 -29.81
CA GLY A 719 15.64 -43.96 -30.65
C GLY A 719 16.39 -44.40 -31.90
N ARG A 720 17.18 -43.52 -32.52
CA ARG A 720 18.06 -43.82 -33.65
C ARG A 720 19.34 -43.01 -33.52
N LEU A 721 20.48 -43.68 -33.59
CA LEU A 721 21.80 -43.12 -33.31
C LEU A 721 22.72 -43.21 -34.52
N ARG A 722 23.54 -42.19 -34.75
CA ARG A 722 24.73 -42.25 -35.60
C ARG A 722 25.96 -41.86 -34.79
N VAL A 723 27.09 -42.53 -35.04
CA VAL A 723 28.38 -42.21 -34.43
C VAL A 723 29.36 -41.77 -35.51
N GLN A 724 30.09 -40.69 -35.24
CA GLN A 724 31.16 -40.18 -36.11
C GLN A 724 32.41 -39.87 -35.28
N THR A 725 33.57 -39.94 -35.93
CA THR A 725 34.87 -39.66 -35.32
C THR A 725 35.52 -38.44 -35.95
N SER A 726 36.41 -37.78 -35.23
CA SER A 726 37.23 -36.70 -35.78
C SER A 726 38.69 -36.85 -35.39
N SER A 727 39.58 -36.54 -36.32
CA SER A 727 41.03 -36.38 -36.11
C SER A 727 41.46 -34.90 -36.06
N SER A 728 40.50 -33.97 -36.13
CA SER A 728 40.75 -32.53 -36.17
C SER A 728 41.40 -32.02 -34.89
N LYS A 729 42.51 -31.28 -35.05
CA LYS A 729 43.19 -30.62 -33.93
C LYS A 729 42.34 -29.50 -33.30
N ASP A 730 41.27 -29.06 -33.96
CA ASP A 730 40.51 -27.87 -33.61
C ASP A 730 38.99 -28.13 -33.55
N LEU A 731 38.62 -29.24 -32.90
CA LEU A 731 37.24 -29.74 -32.80
C LEU A 731 36.22 -28.75 -32.22
N LEU A 732 36.64 -27.87 -31.32
CA LEU A 732 35.75 -26.90 -30.67
C LEU A 732 35.61 -25.58 -31.45
N ASN A 733 36.55 -25.27 -32.33
CA ASN A 733 36.58 -24.02 -33.09
C ASN A 733 35.54 -24.06 -34.21
N GLY A 734 34.31 -23.66 -33.88
CA GLY A 734 33.13 -23.62 -34.77
C GLY A 734 31.90 -24.32 -34.21
N LEU A 735 32.06 -25.16 -33.18
CA LEU A 735 30.98 -26.05 -32.74
C LEU A 735 29.92 -25.35 -31.89
N GLY A 736 30.30 -24.39 -31.05
CA GLY A 736 29.34 -23.54 -30.31
C GLY A 736 28.49 -22.63 -31.22
N LEU A 737 28.86 -22.50 -32.50
CA LEU A 737 28.07 -21.78 -33.49
C LEU A 737 27.11 -22.71 -34.23
N GLN A 738 27.54 -23.92 -34.60
CA GLN A 738 26.70 -24.89 -35.32
C GLN A 738 25.43 -25.30 -34.55
N THR A 739 25.40 -25.13 -33.22
CA THR A 739 24.23 -25.37 -32.37
C THR A 739 23.15 -24.30 -32.53
N ASN A 740 23.52 -23.07 -32.92
CA ASN A 740 22.60 -22.01 -33.30
C ASN A 740 22.63 -21.85 -34.83
N LYS A 741 21.97 -22.78 -35.53
CA LYS A 741 21.92 -22.87 -37.00
C LYS A 741 21.71 -21.50 -37.69
N PRO A 742 20.79 -20.63 -37.22
CA PRO A 742 20.62 -19.27 -37.77
C PRO A 742 21.86 -18.37 -37.62
N VAL A 743 22.50 -18.35 -36.45
CA VAL A 743 23.72 -17.56 -36.17
C VAL A 743 24.86 -18.06 -37.04
N TYR A 744 25.07 -19.38 -37.10
CA TYR A 744 26.12 -19.97 -37.93
C TYR A 744 25.94 -19.69 -39.43
N ALA A 745 24.72 -19.82 -39.94
CA ALA A 745 24.40 -19.49 -41.34
C ALA A 745 24.69 -18.01 -41.65
N ALA A 746 24.37 -17.11 -40.72
CA ALA A 746 24.65 -15.68 -40.86
C ALA A 746 26.16 -15.35 -40.80
N ILE A 747 26.94 -16.03 -39.96
CA ILE A 747 28.40 -15.84 -39.86
C ILE A 747 29.10 -16.25 -41.14
N ARG A 748 28.69 -17.34 -41.81
CA ARG A 748 29.30 -17.84 -43.06
C ARG A 748 29.16 -16.90 -44.26
N LYS A 749 28.19 -15.99 -44.23
CA LYS A 749 28.03 -14.97 -45.27
C LYS A 749 29.10 -13.90 -45.09
N LYS A 750 29.62 -13.38 -46.21
CA LYS A 750 30.43 -12.16 -46.19
C LYS A 750 29.60 -11.01 -45.64
N GLU A 751 30.25 -10.06 -44.99
CA GLU A 751 29.57 -8.95 -44.31
C GLU A 751 28.61 -8.18 -45.23
N ALA A 752 28.99 -7.97 -46.49
CA ALA A 752 28.18 -7.31 -47.51
C ALA A 752 26.89 -8.06 -47.88
N ASP A 753 26.85 -9.38 -47.63
CA ASP A 753 25.75 -10.26 -48.03
C ASP A 753 24.78 -10.58 -46.87
N ARG A 754 25.04 -10.05 -45.66
CA ARG A 754 24.19 -10.23 -44.47
C ARG A 754 23.03 -9.24 -44.48
N SER A 755 21.80 -9.74 -44.36
CA SER A 755 20.59 -8.93 -44.18
C SER A 755 20.56 -8.20 -42.84
N ALA A 756 19.70 -7.19 -42.69
CA ALA A 756 19.53 -6.46 -41.43
C ALA A 756 19.10 -7.37 -40.25
N ALA A 757 18.23 -8.35 -40.51
CA ALA A 757 17.80 -9.33 -39.53
C ALA A 757 18.95 -10.23 -39.06
N GLU A 758 19.84 -10.64 -39.98
CA GLU A 758 21.02 -11.45 -39.67
C GLU A 758 22.06 -10.65 -38.88
N LYS A 759 22.32 -9.40 -39.25
CA LYS A 759 23.20 -8.51 -38.47
C LYS A 759 22.68 -8.34 -37.04
N LYS A 760 21.37 -8.13 -36.88
CA LYS A 760 20.72 -8.03 -35.56
C LYS A 760 20.82 -9.35 -34.78
N LEU A 761 20.58 -10.49 -35.42
CA LEU A 761 20.71 -11.82 -34.81
C LEU A 761 22.13 -12.06 -34.26
N LEU A 762 23.16 -11.68 -35.02
CA LEU A 762 24.56 -11.81 -34.60
C LEU A 762 24.90 -10.87 -33.43
N GLN A 763 24.42 -9.63 -33.47
CA GLN A 763 24.55 -8.69 -32.37
C GLN A 763 23.88 -9.21 -31.09
N ASP A 764 22.64 -9.69 -31.20
CA ASP A 764 21.87 -10.18 -30.05
C ASP A 764 22.47 -11.47 -29.49
N HIS A 765 22.96 -12.37 -30.34
CA HIS A 765 23.71 -13.55 -29.88
C HIS A 765 25.00 -13.15 -29.17
N PHE A 766 25.81 -12.27 -29.76
CA PHE A 766 27.08 -11.83 -29.18
C PHE A 766 26.91 -11.21 -27.80
N LYS A 767 25.87 -10.39 -27.58
CA LYS A 767 25.54 -9.83 -26.25
C LYS A 767 25.42 -10.92 -25.18
N THR A 768 24.92 -12.11 -25.53
CA THR A 768 24.74 -13.23 -24.57
C THR A 768 26.01 -14.05 -24.33
N ILE A 769 27.09 -13.83 -25.09
CA ILE A 769 28.35 -14.60 -24.98
C ILE A 769 29.59 -13.73 -24.76
N ASP A 770 29.49 -12.40 -24.91
CA ASP A 770 30.59 -11.45 -24.72
C ASP A 770 31.18 -11.58 -23.31
N PRO A 771 32.42 -12.10 -23.17
CA PRO A 771 33.00 -12.40 -21.86
C PRO A 771 33.27 -11.13 -21.04
N VAL A 772 33.52 -9.99 -21.69
CA VAL A 772 33.75 -8.72 -21.00
C VAL A 772 32.44 -8.20 -20.41
N MET A 773 31.35 -8.27 -21.19
CA MET A 773 30.01 -7.91 -20.71
C MET A 773 29.58 -8.81 -19.54
N LYS A 774 29.66 -10.14 -19.70
CA LYS A 774 29.30 -11.08 -18.63
C LYS A 774 30.05 -10.84 -17.34
N LYS A 775 31.37 -10.65 -17.42
CA LYS A 775 32.20 -10.39 -16.23
C LYS A 775 31.81 -9.08 -15.56
N ALA A 776 31.50 -8.03 -16.33
CA ALA A 776 31.04 -6.77 -15.78
C ALA A 776 29.65 -6.91 -15.13
N GLU A 777 28.74 -7.67 -15.72
CA GLU A 777 27.39 -7.96 -15.18
C GLU A 777 27.46 -8.80 -13.90
N GLU A 778 28.29 -9.84 -13.86
CA GLU A 778 28.55 -10.64 -12.67
C GLU A 778 29.14 -9.80 -11.53
N ASN A 779 30.08 -8.89 -11.85
CA ASN A 779 30.66 -7.99 -10.85
C ASN A 779 29.62 -7.01 -10.32
N LEU A 780 28.80 -6.41 -11.18
CA LEU A 780 27.71 -5.52 -10.76
C LEU A 780 26.70 -6.28 -9.88
N ALA A 781 26.24 -7.46 -10.31
CA ALA A 781 25.31 -8.29 -9.55
C ALA A 781 25.87 -8.69 -8.18
N LYS A 782 27.17 -8.97 -8.08
CA LYS A 782 27.84 -9.23 -6.80
C LYS A 782 27.80 -8.01 -5.88
N VAL A 783 28.14 -6.83 -6.39
CA VAL A 783 28.09 -5.59 -5.61
C VAL A 783 26.66 -5.25 -5.20
N GLU A 784 25.68 -5.38 -6.09
CA GLU A 784 24.26 -5.22 -5.78
C GLU A 784 23.78 -6.22 -4.72
N GLY A 785 24.30 -7.45 -4.73
CA GLY A 785 24.09 -8.45 -3.68
C GLY A 785 24.64 -8.00 -2.31
N GLU A 786 25.83 -7.39 -2.28
CA GLU A 786 26.39 -6.80 -1.05
C GLU A 786 25.49 -5.66 -0.51
N PHE A 787 24.97 -4.78 -1.39
CA PHE A 787 23.99 -3.76 -1.03
C PHE A 787 22.71 -4.37 -0.45
N ALA A 788 22.14 -5.37 -1.14
CA ALA A 788 20.92 -6.03 -0.72
C ALA A 788 21.06 -6.70 0.65
N SER A 789 22.17 -7.40 0.92
CA SER A 789 22.43 -8.02 2.22
C SER A 789 22.52 -7.01 3.39
N LYS A 790 22.80 -5.74 3.08
CA LYS A 790 22.87 -4.64 4.04
C LYS A 790 21.57 -3.82 4.11
N GLY A 791 20.51 -4.24 3.39
CA GLY A 791 19.25 -3.50 3.30
C GLY A 791 19.35 -2.21 2.46
N LEU A 792 20.38 -2.09 1.63
CA LEU A 792 20.64 -0.95 0.75
C LEU A 792 20.27 -1.23 -0.71
N GLY A 793 19.76 -2.43 -1.01
CA GLY A 793 19.41 -2.83 -2.37
C GLY A 793 18.26 -2.00 -2.93
N ALA A 794 18.34 -1.68 -4.23
CA ALA A 794 17.25 -1.00 -4.91
C ALA A 794 16.03 -1.92 -5.02
N VAL A 795 14.84 -1.36 -4.83
CA VAL A 795 13.57 -2.06 -4.98
C VAL A 795 12.71 -1.41 -6.07
N PRO A 796 11.88 -2.20 -6.76
CA PRO A 796 10.97 -1.66 -7.76
C PRO A 796 9.89 -0.77 -7.11
N VAL A 797 9.69 0.42 -7.65
CA VAL A 797 8.67 1.39 -7.24
C VAL A 797 7.87 1.79 -8.47
N MET A 798 6.56 1.80 -8.33
CA MET A 798 5.69 2.36 -9.38
C MET A 798 5.80 3.88 -9.35
N VAL A 799 6.10 4.46 -10.50
CA VAL A 799 6.29 5.90 -10.68
C VAL A 799 5.46 6.39 -11.85
N MET A 800 5.36 7.70 -12.02
CA MET A 800 4.86 8.26 -13.27
C MET A 800 5.98 8.20 -14.32
N ASN A 801 5.56 8.14 -15.58
CA ASN A 801 6.45 8.30 -16.73
C ASN A 801 5.59 8.82 -17.88
N GLU A 802 5.53 10.15 -17.98
CA GLU A 802 4.78 10.85 -19.02
C GLU A 802 5.16 10.32 -20.42
N SER A 803 4.15 9.99 -21.22
CA SER A 803 4.35 9.50 -22.58
C SER A 803 4.82 10.62 -23.51
N SER A 804 5.92 10.39 -24.23
CA SER A 804 6.38 11.28 -25.31
C SER A 804 5.52 11.10 -26.56
N GLY A 805 4.97 12.18 -27.12
CA GLY A 805 4.18 12.14 -28.35
C GLY A 805 2.87 12.92 -28.24
N GLU A 806 1.88 12.54 -29.03
CA GLU A 806 0.51 13.07 -28.91
C GLU A 806 -0.12 12.61 -27.59
N PRO A 807 -0.70 13.51 -26.78
CA PRO A 807 -1.36 13.14 -25.54
C PRO A 807 -2.49 12.13 -25.76
N ALA A 808 -2.64 11.19 -24.83
CA ALA A 808 -3.80 10.30 -24.82
C ALA A 808 -5.11 11.11 -24.75
N PRO A 809 -6.08 10.90 -25.67
CA PRO A 809 -7.31 11.67 -25.67
C PRO A 809 -8.14 11.36 -24.43
N ALA A 810 -8.69 12.41 -23.82
CA ALA A 810 -9.71 12.30 -22.78
C ALA A 810 -11.09 12.55 -23.40
N TYR A 811 -12.10 11.83 -22.95
CA TYR A 811 -13.48 11.94 -23.43
C TYR A 811 -14.42 12.15 -22.25
N LEU A 812 -15.56 12.80 -22.50
CA LEU A 812 -16.66 12.79 -21.54
C LEU A 812 -17.20 11.36 -21.44
N LEU A 813 -17.39 10.84 -20.24
CA LEU A 813 -17.94 9.50 -20.03
C LEU A 813 -19.40 9.57 -19.58
N ASN A 814 -20.29 8.87 -20.26
CA ASN A 814 -21.70 8.82 -19.86
C ASN A 814 -21.81 8.20 -18.45
N ARG A 815 -22.29 8.99 -17.48
CA ARG A 815 -22.33 8.60 -16.06
C ARG A 815 -21.01 8.05 -15.52
N GLY A 816 -19.87 8.50 -16.05
CA GLY A 816 -18.55 8.05 -15.60
C GLY A 816 -18.18 6.61 -15.99
N GLN A 817 -18.91 5.99 -16.93
CA GLN A 817 -18.68 4.61 -17.38
C GLN A 817 -17.54 4.53 -18.39
N TYR A 818 -16.53 3.69 -18.11
CA TYR A 818 -15.34 3.57 -18.96
C TYR A 818 -15.65 3.10 -20.40
N ASN A 819 -16.70 2.30 -20.58
CA ASN A 819 -17.12 1.72 -21.85
C ASN A 819 -18.13 2.57 -22.62
N GLU A 820 -18.55 3.73 -22.09
CA GLU A 820 -19.45 4.68 -22.76
C GLU A 820 -18.81 6.08 -22.93
N PRO A 821 -17.62 6.19 -23.58
CA PRO A 821 -17.04 7.49 -23.89
C PRO A 821 -17.79 8.17 -25.05
N ASP A 822 -18.10 9.45 -24.88
CA ASP A 822 -18.51 10.32 -25.98
C ASP A 822 -17.28 10.71 -26.81
N LYS A 823 -17.10 10.01 -27.93
CA LYS A 823 -15.98 10.23 -28.87
C LYS A 823 -16.25 11.33 -29.90
N SER A 824 -17.32 12.11 -29.74
CA SER A 824 -17.60 13.25 -30.63
C SER A 824 -16.55 14.36 -30.52
N GLU A 825 -15.94 14.51 -29.33
CA GLU A 825 -14.94 15.53 -29.04
C GLU A 825 -13.91 14.99 -28.02
N ALA A 826 -12.61 15.11 -28.32
CA ALA A 826 -11.57 14.92 -27.32
C ALA A 826 -11.46 16.20 -26.46
N LEU A 827 -11.55 16.05 -25.16
CA LEU A 827 -11.52 17.17 -24.22
C LEU A 827 -10.11 17.70 -24.03
N PRO A 828 -9.91 19.04 -24.07
CA PRO A 828 -8.62 19.63 -23.77
C PRO A 828 -8.29 19.53 -22.27
N ARG A 829 -7.02 19.67 -21.94
CA ARG A 829 -6.57 19.90 -20.56
C ARG A 829 -7.03 21.29 -20.11
N ARG A 830 -7.82 21.36 -19.04
CA ARG A 830 -8.35 22.62 -18.49
C ARG A 830 -8.58 22.49 -16.99
N MET A 831 -8.34 23.58 -16.27
CA MET A 831 -8.73 23.69 -14.86
C MET A 831 -10.20 24.09 -14.72
N LEU A 832 -10.70 23.98 -13.49
CA LEU A 832 -12.06 24.41 -13.14
C LEU A 832 -12.20 25.92 -13.40
N GLU A 833 -13.25 26.33 -14.11
CA GLU A 833 -13.51 27.72 -14.50
C GLU A 833 -13.61 28.63 -13.27
N ALA A 834 -14.17 28.11 -12.18
CA ALA A 834 -14.28 28.83 -10.92
C ALA A 834 -12.91 29.20 -10.30
N LEU A 835 -11.84 28.46 -10.62
CA LEU A 835 -10.49 28.68 -10.08
C LEU A 835 -9.54 29.36 -11.06
N LEU A 836 -9.63 29.01 -12.36
CA LEU A 836 -8.80 29.56 -13.42
C LEU A 836 -9.64 29.86 -14.66
N PRO A 837 -10.28 31.04 -14.73
CA PRO A 837 -11.11 31.42 -15.85
C PRO A 837 -10.28 31.81 -17.09
N GLY A 838 -10.88 31.69 -18.27
CA GLY A 838 -10.27 32.11 -19.54
C GLY A 838 -9.43 31.02 -20.25
N ASP A 839 -8.77 31.39 -21.35
CA ASP A 839 -8.16 30.41 -22.28
C ASP A 839 -6.69 30.07 -21.97
N ASP A 840 -6.03 30.83 -21.10
CA ASP A 840 -4.66 30.56 -20.67
C ASP A 840 -4.64 29.45 -19.62
N GLN A 841 -4.46 28.22 -20.08
CA GLN A 841 -4.59 27.01 -19.29
C GLN A 841 -3.26 26.25 -19.28
N PRO A 842 -2.89 25.59 -18.16
CA PRO A 842 -1.69 24.79 -18.11
C PRO A 842 -1.65 23.74 -19.25
N ALA A 843 -0.55 23.69 -20.00
CA ALA A 843 -0.46 22.81 -21.17
C ALA A 843 -0.31 21.33 -20.78
N ASP A 844 0.28 21.07 -19.61
CA ASP A 844 0.60 19.73 -19.12
C ASP A 844 0.57 19.62 -17.60
N ARG A 845 0.87 18.42 -17.10
CA ARG A 845 0.86 18.10 -15.66
C ARG A 845 1.92 18.87 -14.86
N LEU A 846 3.04 19.26 -15.48
CA LEU A 846 4.07 20.06 -14.81
C LEU A 846 3.64 21.52 -14.65
N GLU A 847 3.05 22.10 -15.69
CA GLU A 847 2.48 23.45 -15.60
C GLU A 847 1.30 23.50 -14.63
N LEU A 848 0.45 22.46 -14.61
CA LEU A 848 -0.61 22.32 -13.62
C LEU A 848 -0.04 22.31 -12.20
N ALA A 849 0.98 21.50 -11.95
CA ALA A 849 1.62 21.41 -10.64
C ALA A 849 2.24 22.74 -10.19
N ARG A 850 2.81 23.52 -11.12
CA ARG A 850 3.33 24.87 -10.84
C ARG A 850 2.20 25.86 -10.54
N TRP A 851 1.09 25.80 -11.28
CA TRP A 851 -0.05 26.67 -11.05
C TRP A 851 -0.70 26.42 -9.69
N LEU A 852 -0.85 25.16 -9.26
CA LEU A 852 -1.44 24.81 -7.96
C LEU A 852 -0.74 25.50 -6.77
N VAL A 853 0.56 25.74 -6.86
CA VAL A 853 1.35 26.40 -5.81
C VAL A 853 1.82 27.80 -6.21
N SER A 854 1.17 28.39 -7.22
CA SER A 854 1.37 29.78 -7.57
C SER A 854 0.56 30.69 -6.64
N ARG A 855 0.98 31.95 -6.53
CA ARG A 855 0.23 32.98 -5.78
C ARG A 855 -1.15 33.28 -6.38
N GLU A 856 -1.33 33.02 -7.67
CA GLU A 856 -2.59 33.22 -8.41
C GLU A 856 -3.66 32.19 -8.02
N ASN A 857 -3.25 31.01 -7.52
CA ASN A 857 -4.21 29.98 -7.09
C ASN A 857 -4.92 30.45 -5.79
N PRO A 858 -6.27 30.53 -5.78
CA PRO A 858 -6.98 31.12 -4.66
C PRO A 858 -7.12 30.21 -3.43
N ILE A 859 -6.87 28.91 -3.54
CA ILE A 859 -7.36 27.94 -2.56
C ILE A 859 -6.27 27.06 -1.94
N THR A 860 -5.21 26.74 -2.69
CA THR A 860 -4.25 25.72 -2.25
C THR A 860 -3.54 26.07 -0.95
N ALA A 861 -3.06 27.29 -0.79
CA ALA A 861 -2.43 27.71 0.45
C ALA A 861 -3.40 27.60 1.65
N ARG A 862 -4.65 28.05 1.50
CA ARG A 862 -5.68 27.95 2.55
C ARG A 862 -5.93 26.50 2.98
N VAL A 863 -6.08 25.59 2.01
CA VAL A 863 -6.30 24.16 2.27
C VAL A 863 -5.12 23.55 3.02
N VAL A 864 -3.90 23.86 2.60
CA VAL A 864 -2.69 23.29 3.18
C VAL A 864 -2.47 23.82 4.60
N VAL A 865 -2.56 25.13 4.82
CA VAL A 865 -2.39 25.71 6.17
C VAL A 865 -3.49 25.27 7.12
N ASN A 866 -4.74 25.09 6.65
CA ASN A 866 -5.83 24.57 7.47
C ASN A 866 -5.54 23.17 8.00
N ARG A 867 -4.90 22.31 7.19
CA ARG A 867 -4.51 20.96 7.61
C ARG A 867 -3.30 20.96 8.54
N MET A 868 -2.34 21.84 8.30
CA MET A 868 -1.21 22.03 9.22
C MET A 868 -1.72 22.54 10.57
N TRP A 869 -2.67 23.47 10.57
CA TRP A 869 -3.39 23.93 11.75
C TRP A 869 -4.13 22.79 12.46
N GLN A 870 -4.93 22.01 11.74
CA GLN A 870 -5.66 20.86 12.29
C GLN A 870 -4.74 19.88 13.02
N ARG A 871 -3.52 19.66 12.53
CA ARG A 871 -2.56 18.74 13.17
C ARG A 871 -2.09 19.22 14.54
N MET A 872 -2.00 20.53 14.75
CA MET A 872 -1.53 21.12 16.00
C MET A 872 -2.70 21.38 16.96
N MET A 873 -3.85 21.81 16.43
CA MET A 873 -5.00 22.22 17.23
C MET A 873 -6.08 21.13 17.39
N GLY A 874 -5.94 20.00 16.69
CA GLY A 874 -6.90 18.89 16.65
C GLY A 874 -8.03 19.09 15.64
N VAL A 875 -8.36 20.34 15.31
CA VAL A 875 -9.41 20.68 14.34
C VAL A 875 -8.99 21.86 13.46
N GLY A 876 -9.31 21.83 12.17
CA GLY A 876 -9.02 22.91 11.23
C GLY A 876 -9.86 24.16 11.49
N LEU A 877 -9.38 25.33 11.04
CA LEU A 877 -10.19 26.56 10.96
C LEU A 877 -11.45 26.32 10.10
N VAL A 878 -11.30 25.53 9.04
CA VAL A 878 -12.38 24.83 8.32
C VAL A 878 -12.39 23.38 8.80
N LYS A 879 -13.49 22.93 9.43
CA LYS A 879 -13.58 21.58 10.02
C LYS A 879 -13.62 20.48 8.97
N THR A 880 -14.27 20.75 7.85
CA THR A 880 -14.35 19.91 6.65
C THR A 880 -13.07 20.07 5.83
N SER A 881 -11.95 19.55 6.33
CA SER A 881 -10.63 19.66 5.66
C SER A 881 -10.57 19.05 4.26
N GLU A 882 -11.58 18.25 3.91
CA GLU A 882 -11.85 17.63 2.61
C GLU A 882 -12.74 18.47 1.68
N ASP A 883 -13.47 19.47 2.20
CA ASP A 883 -14.47 20.24 1.46
C ASP A 883 -14.49 21.72 1.89
N PHE A 884 -13.98 22.58 1.00
CA PHE A 884 -13.96 24.04 1.03
C PHE A 884 -15.00 24.64 0.08
N GLY A 885 -15.81 23.79 -0.56
CA GLY A 885 -16.92 24.19 -1.41
C GLY A 885 -18.15 24.63 -0.61
N SER A 886 -19.28 24.65 -1.28
CA SER A 886 -20.54 25.23 -0.80
C SER A 886 -21.26 24.36 0.24
N GLN A 887 -20.81 23.13 0.44
CA GLN A 887 -21.27 22.20 1.47
C GLN A 887 -20.27 22.06 2.63
N GLY A 888 -19.09 22.67 2.50
CA GLY A 888 -18.09 22.74 3.56
C GLY A 888 -18.47 23.73 4.66
N GLU A 889 -17.87 23.58 5.84
CA GLU A 889 -18.01 24.55 6.92
C GLU A 889 -17.28 25.85 6.56
N LEU A 890 -17.87 27.01 6.88
CA LEU A 890 -17.16 28.28 6.78
C LEU A 890 -15.97 28.33 7.76
N PRO A 891 -14.86 29.00 7.42
CA PRO A 891 -13.76 29.17 8.36
C PRO A 891 -14.23 29.95 9.60
N VAL A 892 -13.90 29.43 10.78
CA VAL A 892 -14.23 30.09 12.07
C VAL A 892 -13.57 31.46 12.20
N ASN A 893 -12.43 31.66 11.54
CA ASN A 893 -11.72 32.92 11.42
C ASN A 893 -11.13 33.05 9.99
N PRO A 894 -11.87 33.66 9.03
CA PRO A 894 -11.44 33.77 7.64
C PRO A 894 -10.18 34.64 7.49
N GLU A 895 -10.06 35.73 8.25
CA GLU A 895 -8.91 36.63 8.18
C GLU A 895 -7.62 35.93 8.63
N LEU A 896 -7.68 35.14 9.70
CA LEU A 896 -6.56 34.32 10.14
C LEU A 896 -6.15 33.29 9.08
N LEU A 897 -7.13 32.64 8.43
CA LEU A 897 -6.86 31.65 7.39
C LEU A 897 -6.14 32.28 6.19
N ASP A 898 -6.61 33.45 5.74
CA ASP A 898 -6.00 34.19 4.64
C ASP A 898 -4.62 34.73 4.99
N TRP A 899 -4.45 35.24 6.21
CA TRP A 899 -3.15 35.67 6.72
C TRP A 899 -2.16 34.51 6.75
N LEU A 900 -2.52 33.35 7.32
CA LEU A 900 -1.66 32.16 7.36
C LEU A 900 -1.33 31.66 5.95
N ALA A 901 -2.30 31.64 5.05
CA ALA A 901 -2.10 31.19 3.67
C ALA A 901 -1.07 32.07 2.94
N LEU A 902 -1.21 33.39 3.03
CA LEU A 902 -0.29 34.32 2.39
C LEU A 902 1.06 34.41 3.09
N GLU A 903 1.12 34.30 4.41
CA GLU A 903 2.38 34.18 5.15
C GLU A 903 3.16 32.92 4.74
N PHE A 904 2.45 31.80 4.55
CA PHE A 904 3.06 30.56 4.08
C PHE A 904 3.66 30.71 2.68
N ILE A 905 2.97 31.38 1.76
CA ILE A 905 3.52 31.71 0.43
C ILE A 905 4.72 32.67 0.56
N ASP A 906 4.56 33.76 1.31
CA ASP A 906 5.55 34.85 1.44
C ASP A 906 6.86 34.37 2.09
N SER A 907 6.78 33.38 2.99
CA SER A 907 7.96 32.72 3.59
C SER A 907 8.74 31.82 2.62
N GLY A 908 8.25 31.63 1.39
CA GLY A 908 8.80 30.67 0.45
C GLY A 908 8.36 29.24 0.75
N TRP A 909 7.12 29.07 1.21
CA TRP A 909 6.52 27.78 1.53
C TRP A 909 7.24 27.02 2.65
N ASP A 910 7.67 27.75 3.70
CA ASP A 910 8.40 27.20 4.85
C ASP A 910 7.50 26.40 5.80
N VAL A 911 7.61 25.08 5.73
CA VAL A 911 6.77 24.14 6.50
C VAL A 911 7.12 24.18 7.99
N LYS A 912 8.40 24.10 8.36
CA LYS A 912 8.83 24.18 9.77
C LYS A 912 8.52 25.55 10.35
N GLY A 913 8.73 26.62 9.58
CA GLY A 913 8.40 28.00 9.97
C GLY A 913 6.92 28.19 10.30
N LEU A 914 6.02 27.61 9.50
CA LEU A 914 4.58 27.66 9.79
C LEU A 914 4.23 26.91 11.08
N TYR A 915 4.75 25.69 11.27
CA TYR A 915 4.52 24.95 12.52
C TYR A 915 5.08 25.69 13.73
N ARG A 916 6.28 26.26 13.62
CA ARG A 916 6.89 27.09 14.67
C ARG A 916 5.98 28.26 15.04
N THR A 917 5.46 28.98 14.04
CA THR A 917 4.53 30.10 14.27
C THR A 917 3.28 29.66 15.02
N ILE A 918 2.70 28.51 14.68
CA ILE A 918 1.51 27.98 15.37
C ILE A 918 1.84 27.63 16.83
N VAL A 919 2.87 26.81 17.08
CA VAL A 919 3.13 26.29 18.43
C VAL A 919 3.69 27.34 19.39
N THR A 920 4.28 28.43 18.87
CA THR A 920 4.77 29.55 19.69
C THR A 920 3.72 30.62 20.00
N SER A 921 2.54 30.55 19.37
CA SER A 921 1.42 31.46 19.65
C SER A 921 0.92 31.32 21.09
N HIS A 922 0.42 32.41 21.68
CA HIS A 922 -0.29 32.33 22.96
C HIS A 922 -1.48 31.37 22.82
N THR A 923 -2.15 31.40 21.68
CA THR A 923 -3.29 30.53 21.35
C THR A 923 -2.99 29.04 21.59
N PHE A 924 -1.87 28.52 21.07
CA PHE A 924 -1.45 27.14 21.29
C PHE A 924 -0.99 26.90 22.73
N ARG A 925 -0.44 27.92 23.41
CA ARG A 925 0.12 27.85 24.76
C ARG A 925 -0.90 28.03 25.89
N GLN A 926 -2.16 28.34 25.60
CA GLN A 926 -3.23 28.39 26.59
C GLN A 926 -3.38 27.07 27.37
N SER A 927 -3.87 27.12 28.60
CA SER A 927 -4.34 25.94 29.35
C SER A 927 -5.56 25.32 28.65
N SER A 928 -5.67 23.99 28.62
CA SER A 928 -6.87 23.33 28.07
C SER A 928 -8.02 23.23 29.07
N ARG A 929 -7.87 23.76 30.30
CA ARG A 929 -8.92 23.68 31.32
C ARG A 929 -10.17 24.41 30.83
N SER A 930 -11.30 23.71 30.84
CA SER A 930 -12.59 24.30 30.48
C SER A 930 -13.38 24.72 31.73
N ASN A 931 -14.47 25.45 31.51
CA ASN A 931 -15.46 25.82 32.51
C ASN A 931 -16.88 25.71 31.90
N PRO A 932 -17.96 25.73 32.71
CA PRO A 932 -19.32 25.54 32.21
C PRO A 932 -19.71 26.50 31.08
N ARG A 933 -19.34 27.79 31.19
CA ARG A 933 -19.64 28.81 30.17
C ARG A 933 -18.92 28.53 28.85
N LEU A 934 -17.65 28.12 28.91
CA LEU A 934 -16.90 27.75 27.72
C LEU A 934 -17.47 26.49 27.04
N ASN A 935 -17.92 25.52 27.81
CA ASN A 935 -18.55 24.31 27.27
C ASN A 935 -19.94 24.57 26.69
N GLU A 936 -20.68 25.55 27.23
CA GLU A 936 -21.99 25.96 26.70
C GLU A 936 -21.86 26.70 25.36
N ILE A 937 -20.90 27.63 25.25
CA ILE A 937 -20.72 28.46 24.04
C ILE A 937 -19.93 27.72 22.96
N ASP A 938 -18.89 26.98 23.35
CA ASP A 938 -17.93 26.36 22.44
C ASP A 938 -17.40 25.02 22.98
N PRO A 939 -18.25 23.97 22.97
CA PRO A 939 -17.87 22.65 23.47
C PRO A 939 -16.72 22.03 22.69
N GLU A 940 -16.61 22.32 21.40
CA GLU A 940 -15.57 21.80 20.50
C GLU A 940 -14.29 22.65 20.44
N ASN A 941 -14.21 23.75 21.20
CA ASN A 941 -13.08 24.70 21.20
C ASN A 941 -12.76 25.29 19.81
N ARG A 942 -13.80 25.58 19.01
CA ARG A 942 -13.73 26.17 17.66
C ARG A 942 -13.24 27.61 17.67
N TYR A 943 -13.59 28.39 18.68
CA TYR A 943 -13.14 29.78 18.86
C TYR A 943 -11.79 29.90 19.57
N LEU A 944 -11.28 28.78 20.09
CA LEU A 944 -9.90 28.64 20.60
C LEU A 944 -9.66 29.48 21.86
N ALA A 945 -10.65 29.51 22.76
CA ALA A 945 -10.57 30.15 24.07
C ALA A 945 -9.73 29.35 25.09
N ARG A 946 -9.31 28.13 24.74
CA ARG A 946 -8.47 27.24 25.57
C ARG A 946 -7.48 26.47 24.67
N GLY A 947 -6.42 25.93 25.27
CA GLY A 947 -5.39 25.15 24.56
C GLY A 947 -5.94 23.83 23.99
N PRO A 948 -5.27 23.25 22.97
CA PRO A 948 -5.73 22.02 22.35
C PRO A 948 -5.54 20.81 23.28
N ARG A 949 -6.57 19.96 23.35
CA ARG A 949 -6.55 18.69 24.08
C ARG A 949 -7.37 17.65 23.33
N TYR A 950 -6.72 16.56 22.92
CA TYR A 950 -7.35 15.44 22.22
C TYR A 950 -6.54 14.15 22.41
N ARG A 951 -7.19 13.00 22.19
CA ARG A 951 -6.55 11.68 22.16
C ARG A 951 -5.58 11.60 20.99
N LEU A 952 -4.36 11.16 21.24
CA LEU A 952 -3.35 10.91 20.22
C LEU A 952 -3.76 9.71 19.35
N ASP A 953 -3.34 9.66 18.08
CA ASP A 953 -3.59 8.49 17.23
C ASP A 953 -2.84 7.24 17.72
N GLY A 954 -3.26 6.06 17.23
CA GLY A 954 -2.69 4.79 17.66
C GLY A 954 -1.20 4.61 17.32
N PHE A 955 -0.65 5.40 16.39
CA PHE A 955 0.77 5.34 16.07
C PHE A 955 1.56 5.99 17.19
N ALA A 956 1.18 7.22 17.57
CA ALA A 956 1.79 7.94 18.69
C ALA A 956 1.62 7.19 20.02
N ILE A 957 0.43 6.66 20.32
CA ILE A 957 0.19 5.93 21.60
C ILE A 957 1.15 4.74 21.76
N ARG A 958 1.33 3.95 20.70
CA ARG A 958 2.31 2.85 20.74
C ARG A 958 3.74 3.35 20.86
N ASP A 959 4.09 4.36 20.09
CA ASP A 959 5.46 4.88 20.06
C ASP A 959 5.85 5.52 21.41
N ILE A 960 4.90 6.14 22.12
CA ILE A 960 5.05 6.60 23.51
C ILE A 960 5.38 5.45 24.45
N ALA A 961 4.62 4.35 24.41
CA ALA A 961 4.87 3.19 25.26
C ALA A 961 6.26 2.58 25.00
N LEU A 962 6.64 2.45 23.72
CA LEU A 962 7.97 1.96 23.33
C LEU A 962 9.09 2.92 23.75
N ASN A 963 8.88 4.24 23.64
CA ASN A 963 9.86 5.24 24.03
C ASN A 963 10.05 5.28 25.55
N ALA A 964 8.96 5.37 26.31
CA ALA A 964 8.99 5.38 27.77
C ALA A 964 9.68 4.12 28.34
N SER A 965 9.40 2.96 27.73
CA SER A 965 10.01 1.68 28.14
C SER A 965 11.45 1.47 27.69
N GLY A 966 11.98 2.31 26.80
CA GLY A 966 13.31 2.16 26.20
C GLY A 966 13.40 1.06 25.12
N LEU A 967 12.27 0.53 24.66
CA LEU A 967 12.22 -0.48 23.60
C LEU A 967 12.32 0.12 22.20
N LEU A 968 11.90 1.38 22.01
CA LEU A 968 11.82 2.01 20.69
C LEU A 968 13.18 1.97 19.97
N HIS A 969 13.19 1.38 18.78
CA HIS A 969 14.38 1.33 17.92
C HIS A 969 14.35 2.52 16.93
N PRO A 970 15.25 3.51 17.04
CA PRO A 970 15.21 4.77 16.27
C PRO A 970 15.70 4.65 14.81
N LYS A 971 15.61 3.46 14.20
CA LYS A 971 16.05 3.26 12.82
C LYS A 971 15.13 3.96 11.83
N LEU A 972 15.66 5.01 11.21
CA LEU A 972 15.01 5.79 10.15
C LEU A 972 14.97 5.05 8.80
N GLY A 973 13.81 5.03 8.13
CA GLY A 973 13.64 4.54 6.76
C GLY A 973 13.81 3.01 6.55
N GLY A 974 13.75 2.56 5.31
CA GLY A 974 13.94 1.15 4.92
C GLY A 974 12.66 0.32 4.92
N ALA A 975 12.75 -0.96 4.56
CA ALA A 975 11.55 -1.81 4.39
C ALA A 975 10.60 -1.81 5.61
N PRO A 976 9.27 -1.94 5.38
CA PRO A 976 8.29 -2.04 6.45
C PRO A 976 8.50 -3.30 7.31
N VAL A 977 8.03 -3.25 8.56
CA VAL A 977 8.13 -4.33 9.55
C VAL A 977 6.75 -4.76 10.02
N LYS A 978 6.70 -5.95 10.62
CA LYS A 978 5.47 -6.61 11.09
C LYS A 978 5.57 -6.81 12.61
N PRO A 979 5.17 -5.81 13.43
CA PRO A 979 5.18 -5.91 14.89
C PRO A 979 4.13 -6.91 15.41
N TYR A 980 3.93 -7.02 16.72
CA TYR A 980 2.89 -7.89 17.29
C TYR A 980 1.51 -7.68 16.66
N GLN A 981 0.87 -8.80 16.32
CA GLN A 981 -0.50 -8.86 15.82
C GLN A 981 -1.16 -10.17 16.28
N PRO A 982 -2.46 -10.15 16.65
CA PRO A 982 -3.21 -11.39 16.89
C PRO A 982 -3.16 -12.36 15.71
N ALA A 983 -2.99 -13.65 16.01
CA ALA A 983 -2.91 -14.70 15.01
C ALA A 983 -4.23 -14.85 14.22
N GLY A 984 -4.14 -15.32 12.97
CA GLY A 984 -5.31 -15.70 12.17
C GLY A 984 -6.00 -14.55 11.42
N LEU A 985 -5.67 -13.28 11.68
CA LEU A 985 -6.32 -12.14 11.01
C LEU A 985 -6.11 -12.12 9.49
N TRP A 986 -4.95 -12.58 9.00
CA TRP A 986 -4.70 -12.66 7.55
C TRP A 986 -5.31 -13.92 6.91
N ALA A 987 -5.71 -14.92 7.70
CA ALA A 987 -6.25 -16.17 7.17
C ALA A 987 -7.64 -15.99 6.55
N SER A 988 -8.40 -14.97 6.98
CA SER A 988 -9.74 -14.66 6.46
C SER A 988 -9.74 -14.06 5.04
N VAL A 989 -8.62 -13.48 4.61
CA VAL A 989 -8.44 -12.86 3.28
C VAL A 989 -7.41 -13.59 2.40
N ALA A 990 -6.77 -14.63 2.95
CA ALA A 990 -5.67 -15.32 2.30
C ALA A 990 -6.16 -16.22 1.15
N ALA A 991 -6.12 -15.74 -0.09
CA ALA A 991 -6.33 -16.59 -1.27
C ALA A 991 -5.21 -17.65 -1.46
N ASN A 992 -4.02 -17.49 -0.84
CA ASN A 992 -2.85 -18.37 -1.02
C ASN A 992 -1.99 -18.51 0.25
N LYS A 993 -1.28 -19.63 0.43
CA LYS A 993 -0.37 -19.91 1.59
C LYS A 993 0.72 -18.84 1.86
N GLY A 994 1.05 -17.98 0.88
CA GLY A 994 2.06 -16.91 0.99
C GLY A 994 1.57 -15.62 1.68
N THR A 995 0.31 -15.55 2.08
CA THR A 995 -0.31 -14.36 2.70
C THR A 995 -0.53 -14.54 4.19
N ASN A 996 0.33 -15.29 4.89
CA ASN A 996 0.31 -15.35 6.34
C ASN A 996 1.08 -14.17 6.93
N TYR A 997 0.59 -13.63 8.06
CA TYR A 997 1.35 -12.67 8.83
C TYR A 997 2.56 -13.38 9.44
N ILE A 998 3.76 -12.93 9.06
CA ILE A 998 5.01 -13.40 9.66
C ILE A 998 5.54 -12.23 10.47
N GLU A 999 5.43 -12.37 11.79
CA GLU A 999 5.94 -11.38 12.71
C GLU A 999 7.44 -11.18 12.54
N SER A 1000 7.88 -9.92 12.67
CA SER A 1000 9.29 -9.54 12.67
C SER A 1000 9.97 -10.01 13.96
N LYS A 1001 11.30 -9.93 14.02
CA LYS A 1001 12.06 -10.40 15.17
C LYS A 1001 13.07 -9.37 15.63
N GLY A 1002 13.49 -9.46 16.89
CA GLY A 1002 14.48 -8.56 17.47
C GLY A 1002 14.03 -7.11 17.38
N GLN A 1003 14.96 -6.20 17.07
CA GLN A 1003 14.68 -4.75 17.07
C GLN A 1003 13.63 -4.32 16.03
N ASP A 1004 13.34 -5.14 15.02
CA ASP A 1004 12.31 -4.82 14.03
C ASP A 1004 10.89 -4.85 14.64
N LEU A 1005 10.67 -5.56 15.75
CA LEU A 1005 9.41 -5.53 16.51
C LEU A 1005 9.14 -4.15 17.11
N PHE A 1006 10.19 -3.39 17.45
CA PHE A 1006 10.11 -2.16 18.22
C PHE A 1006 10.41 -0.91 17.39
N ARG A 1007 10.36 -1.01 16.05
CA ARG A 1007 10.44 0.19 15.21
C ARG A 1007 9.20 1.07 15.41
N LYS A 1008 9.39 2.36 15.14
CA LYS A 1008 8.32 3.36 15.13
C LYS A 1008 7.14 2.90 14.28
N SER A 1009 5.93 3.18 14.75
CA SER A 1009 4.69 2.60 14.23
C SER A 1009 4.44 2.95 12.76
N MET A 1010 4.98 4.06 12.25
CA MET A 1010 4.87 4.43 10.83
C MET A 1010 5.51 3.43 9.87
N TYR A 1011 6.43 2.56 10.35
CA TYR A 1011 7.07 1.51 9.56
C TYR A 1011 6.29 0.20 9.58
N THR A 1012 5.14 0.15 10.24
CA THR A 1012 4.26 -1.02 10.26
C THR A 1012 3.77 -1.33 8.84
N TYR A 1013 3.91 -2.59 8.43
CA TYR A 1013 3.44 -3.10 7.16
C TYR A 1013 1.93 -2.89 7.02
N TRP A 1014 1.53 -2.13 6.01
CA TRP A 1014 0.14 -1.79 5.75
C TRP A 1014 -0.45 -2.66 4.66
N LYS A 1015 -1.25 -3.66 5.04
CA LYS A 1015 -2.02 -4.51 4.11
C LYS A 1015 -3.42 -3.94 3.97
N ARG A 1016 -3.80 -3.43 2.80
CA ARG A 1016 -5.10 -2.75 2.60
C ARG A 1016 -6.31 -3.64 2.91
N ALA A 1017 -6.25 -4.93 2.56
CA ALA A 1017 -7.37 -5.83 2.84
C ALA A 1017 -7.52 -6.20 4.33
N VAL A 1018 -6.44 -6.06 5.12
CA VAL A 1018 -6.44 -6.30 6.59
C VAL A 1018 -5.49 -5.30 7.24
N ASN A 1019 -6.03 -4.12 7.55
CA ASN A 1019 -5.28 -3.04 8.17
C ASN A 1019 -4.71 -3.47 9.54
N PRO A 1020 -3.58 -2.86 9.99
CA PRO A 1020 -3.04 -3.12 11.31
C PRO A 1020 -4.10 -2.88 12.41
N PRO A 1021 -4.51 -3.91 13.17
CA PRO A 1021 -5.74 -3.89 13.96
C PRO A 1021 -5.69 -2.82 15.06
N ARG A 1022 -4.54 -2.66 15.72
CA ARG A 1022 -4.34 -1.62 16.73
C ARG A 1022 -4.56 -0.23 16.15
N GLN A 1023 -3.99 0.05 14.98
CA GLN A 1023 -4.14 1.36 14.34
C GLN A 1023 -5.59 1.63 13.95
N THR A 1024 -6.29 0.62 13.43
CA THR A 1024 -7.72 0.70 13.12
C THR A 1024 -8.60 0.95 14.34
N ILE A 1025 -8.33 0.28 15.47
CA ILE A 1025 -9.05 0.50 16.75
C ILE A 1025 -8.92 1.96 17.21
N PHE A 1026 -7.78 2.58 16.94
CA PHE A 1026 -7.50 3.99 17.24
C PHE A 1026 -7.74 4.94 16.05
N ASP A 1027 -8.72 4.61 15.20
CA ASP A 1027 -9.28 5.44 14.12
C ASP A 1027 -8.37 5.69 12.89
N ALA A 1028 -7.32 4.89 12.68
CA ALA A 1028 -6.46 5.05 11.50
C ALA A 1028 -7.21 4.77 10.18
N SER A 1029 -6.89 5.55 9.14
CA SER A 1029 -7.48 5.42 7.80
C SER A 1029 -7.10 4.10 7.13
N GLY A 1030 -8.03 3.48 6.39
CA GLY A 1030 -7.77 2.23 5.68
C GLY A 1030 -6.86 2.34 4.44
N ARG A 1031 -6.51 3.56 4.01
CA ARG A 1031 -5.64 3.84 2.83
C ARG A 1031 -6.15 3.22 1.52
N GLU A 1032 -7.46 3.07 1.39
CA GLU A 1032 -8.14 2.71 0.14
C GLU A 1032 -8.50 3.94 -0.70
N VAL A 1033 -8.79 5.05 -0.03
CA VAL A 1033 -9.18 6.35 -0.59
C VAL A 1033 -8.44 7.46 0.15
N CYS A 1034 -8.34 8.63 -0.47
CA CYS A 1034 -7.65 9.78 0.09
C CYS A 1034 -8.34 10.21 1.39
N ASN A 1035 -7.57 10.34 2.47
CA ASN A 1035 -8.10 10.80 3.75
C ASN A 1035 -7.24 11.93 4.30
N VAL A 1036 -7.86 13.10 4.48
CA VAL A 1036 -7.24 14.32 5.00
C VAL A 1036 -7.83 14.78 6.33
N ARG A 1037 -8.82 14.03 6.86
CA ARG A 1037 -9.53 14.35 8.10
C ARG A 1037 -9.35 13.23 9.11
N HIS A 1038 -8.83 13.58 10.28
CA HIS A 1038 -8.65 12.63 11.36
C HIS A 1038 -9.94 12.54 12.17
N LYS A 1039 -10.53 11.34 12.21
CA LYS A 1039 -11.60 11.03 13.15
C LYS A 1039 -10.95 10.64 14.46
N ILE A 1040 -11.40 11.24 15.57
CA ILE A 1040 -10.95 10.88 16.90
C ILE A 1040 -12.19 10.45 17.67
N THR A 1041 -12.23 9.17 18.03
CA THR A 1041 -13.24 8.59 18.89
C THR A 1041 -12.60 8.10 20.19
N ASN A 1042 -13.40 8.02 21.25
CA ASN A 1042 -13.05 7.38 22.51
C ASN A 1042 -14.03 6.22 22.71
N THR A 1043 -13.53 4.98 22.68
CA THR A 1043 -14.36 3.77 22.81
C THR A 1043 -13.80 2.81 23.86
N PRO A 1044 -14.65 2.00 24.53
CA PRO A 1044 -14.16 1.00 25.48
C PRO A 1044 -13.17 -0.01 24.87
N LEU A 1045 -13.30 -0.31 23.57
CA LEU A 1045 -12.40 -1.21 22.86
C LEU A 1045 -10.95 -0.70 22.83
N GLN A 1046 -10.76 0.62 22.77
CA GLN A 1046 -9.44 1.25 22.81
C GLN A 1046 -8.76 1.02 24.16
N ALA A 1047 -9.49 1.20 25.28
CA ALA A 1047 -8.97 0.90 26.61
C ALA A 1047 -8.62 -0.60 26.76
N LEU A 1048 -9.49 -1.49 26.27
CA LEU A 1048 -9.21 -2.94 26.26
C LEU A 1048 -7.96 -3.28 25.43
N ALA A 1049 -7.71 -2.59 24.32
CA ALA A 1049 -6.50 -2.80 23.52
C ALA A 1049 -5.23 -2.43 24.30
N LEU A 1050 -5.23 -1.31 25.03
CA LEU A 1050 -4.09 -0.91 25.87
C LEU A 1050 -3.86 -1.88 27.05
N MET A 1051 -4.93 -2.47 27.57
CA MET A 1051 -4.84 -3.42 28.68
C MET A 1051 -4.30 -4.80 28.26
N ASN A 1052 -4.65 -5.28 27.06
CA ASN A 1052 -4.45 -6.69 26.70
C ASN A 1052 -3.41 -6.94 25.59
N ASP A 1053 -3.03 -5.91 24.82
CA ASP A 1053 -2.09 -6.10 23.73
C ASP A 1053 -0.66 -6.31 24.26
N GLU A 1054 -0.01 -7.35 23.74
CA GLU A 1054 1.34 -7.80 24.11
C GLU A 1054 2.37 -6.67 24.12
N THR A 1055 2.23 -5.70 23.21
CA THR A 1055 3.15 -4.54 23.13
C THR A 1055 3.11 -3.70 24.40
N PHE A 1056 1.94 -3.44 24.97
CA PHE A 1056 1.81 -2.58 26.15
C PHE A 1056 2.20 -3.30 27.44
N LEU A 1057 1.92 -4.61 27.53
CA LEU A 1057 2.37 -5.44 28.64
C LEU A 1057 3.90 -5.53 28.68
N GLU A 1058 4.51 -5.80 27.52
CA GLU A 1058 5.96 -5.83 27.40
C GLU A 1058 6.60 -4.45 27.64
N ALA A 1059 5.99 -3.37 27.13
CA ALA A 1059 6.45 -2.01 27.40
C ALA A 1059 6.36 -1.67 28.89
N ALA A 1060 5.26 -2.03 29.57
CA ALA A 1060 5.12 -1.85 31.02
C ALA A 1060 6.23 -2.58 31.79
N ARG A 1061 6.56 -3.81 31.37
CA ARG A 1061 7.64 -4.60 31.99
C ARG A 1061 9.00 -3.94 31.83
N ASN A 1062 9.28 -3.43 30.64
CA ASN A 1062 10.55 -2.76 30.37
C ASN A 1062 10.63 -1.38 31.05
N LEU A 1063 9.52 -0.64 31.11
CA LEU A 1063 9.41 0.61 31.87
C LEU A 1063 9.68 0.37 33.36
N ALA A 1064 9.08 -0.67 33.96
CA ALA A 1064 9.36 -1.09 35.34
C ALA A 1064 10.85 -1.43 35.56
N ALA A 1065 11.45 -2.17 34.62
CA ALA A 1065 12.87 -2.52 34.68
C ALA A 1065 13.78 -1.28 34.63
N ARG A 1066 13.41 -0.26 33.83
CA ARG A 1066 14.10 1.03 33.83
C ARG A 1066 13.99 1.73 35.19
N GLY A 1067 12.78 1.81 35.76
CA GLY A 1067 12.60 2.37 37.10
C GLY A 1067 13.46 1.71 38.16
N LEU A 1068 13.54 0.37 38.16
CA LEU A 1068 14.34 -0.38 39.13
C LEU A 1068 15.86 -0.18 38.98
N ARG A 1069 16.36 0.14 37.78
CA ARG A 1069 17.79 0.30 37.49
C ARG A 1069 18.28 1.74 37.50
N GLU A 1070 17.48 2.65 36.98
CA GLU A 1070 17.88 4.02 36.67
C GLU A 1070 17.42 5.02 37.74
N ALA A 1071 16.33 4.74 38.46
CA ALA A 1071 15.84 5.62 39.51
C ALA A 1071 16.53 5.35 40.87
N GLY A 1072 16.21 6.19 41.85
CA GLY A 1072 16.69 6.00 43.22
C GLY A 1072 16.12 4.74 43.90
N ALA A 1073 16.64 4.44 45.09
CA ALA A 1073 16.34 3.19 45.79
C ALA A 1073 14.96 3.19 46.47
N GLN A 1074 14.35 4.35 46.70
CA GLN A 1074 13.05 4.43 47.37
C GLN A 1074 11.90 4.16 46.39
N PRO A 1075 10.82 3.46 46.81
CA PRO A 1075 9.67 3.21 45.95
C PRO A 1075 9.07 4.47 45.32
N GLN A 1076 8.99 5.56 46.08
CA GLN A 1076 8.47 6.84 45.62
C GLN A 1076 9.28 7.42 44.46
N GLU A 1077 10.61 7.30 44.51
CA GLU A 1077 11.50 7.79 43.46
C GLU A 1077 11.30 7.00 42.16
N ARG A 1078 11.11 5.68 42.28
CA ARG A 1078 10.83 4.79 41.15
C ARG A 1078 9.48 5.10 40.53
N LEU A 1079 8.42 5.17 41.33
CA LEU A 1079 7.06 5.47 40.86
C LEU A 1079 6.99 6.85 40.19
N ALA A 1080 7.61 7.88 40.79
CA ALA A 1080 7.72 9.21 40.18
C ALA A 1080 8.42 9.14 38.81
N TYR A 1081 9.52 8.39 38.72
CA TYR A 1081 10.28 8.25 37.49
C TYR A 1081 9.49 7.51 36.40
N LEU A 1082 8.77 6.43 36.74
CA LEU A 1082 7.91 5.72 35.79
C LEU A 1082 6.84 6.64 35.21
N TYR A 1083 6.16 7.39 36.07
CA TYR A 1083 5.14 8.36 35.65
C TYR A 1083 5.77 9.43 34.76
N ARG A 1084 6.92 9.98 35.15
CA ARG A 1084 7.63 11.01 34.40
C ARG A 1084 8.11 10.55 33.03
N LEU A 1085 8.55 9.30 32.87
CA LEU A 1085 8.90 8.74 31.56
C LEU A 1085 7.67 8.59 30.64
N ALA A 1086 6.53 8.24 31.22
CA ALA A 1086 5.29 8.04 30.46
C ALA A 1086 4.56 9.35 30.13
N THR A 1087 4.66 10.36 31.01
CA THR A 1087 3.85 11.59 30.92
C THR A 1087 4.66 12.89 30.80
N GLY A 1088 5.97 12.88 31.07
CA GLY A 1088 6.77 14.10 31.22
C GLY A 1088 6.44 14.90 32.49
N TYR A 1089 5.46 14.48 33.30
CA TYR A 1089 5.05 15.16 34.52
C TYR A 1089 5.65 14.52 35.78
N THR A 1090 5.67 15.28 36.85
CA THR A 1090 5.91 14.73 38.21
C THR A 1090 4.55 14.51 38.86
N PRO A 1091 4.29 13.34 39.48
CA PRO A 1091 3.00 13.13 40.15
C PRO A 1091 2.88 14.05 41.36
N ASP A 1092 1.68 14.60 41.58
CA ASP A 1092 1.38 15.31 42.81
C ASP A 1092 1.17 14.32 43.98
N SER A 1093 0.92 14.85 45.18
CA SER A 1093 0.78 14.03 46.39
C SER A 1093 -0.42 13.07 46.35
N GLU A 1094 -1.50 13.44 45.66
CA GLU A 1094 -2.69 12.59 45.55
C GLU A 1094 -2.43 11.43 44.58
N MET A 1095 -1.87 11.74 43.41
CA MET A 1095 -1.49 10.74 42.43
C MET A 1095 -0.40 9.80 42.95
N MET A 1096 0.57 10.33 43.70
CA MET A 1096 1.60 9.51 44.34
C MET A 1096 1.00 8.52 45.34
N ALA A 1097 0.06 8.96 46.18
CA ALA A 1097 -0.61 8.08 47.15
C ALA A 1097 -1.37 6.95 46.45
N ILE A 1098 -1.99 7.22 45.29
CA ILE A 1098 -2.65 6.20 44.48
C ILE A 1098 -1.61 5.19 43.94
N PHE A 1099 -0.48 5.65 43.43
CA PHE A 1099 0.57 4.76 42.92
C PHE A 1099 1.18 3.90 44.02
N GLU A 1100 1.46 4.47 45.20
CA GLU A 1100 1.94 3.72 46.36
C GLU A 1100 0.95 2.64 46.77
N SER A 1101 -0.33 2.99 46.90
CA SER A 1101 -1.38 2.03 47.28
C SER A 1101 -1.52 0.88 46.28
N ASN A 1102 -1.49 1.17 44.97
CA ASN A 1102 -1.58 0.14 43.94
C ASN A 1102 -0.31 -0.73 43.91
N HIS A 1103 0.87 -0.10 44.03
CA HIS A 1103 2.13 -0.83 44.05
C HIS A 1103 2.21 -1.79 45.24
N SER A 1104 1.83 -1.34 46.44
CA SER A 1104 1.76 -2.20 47.64
C SER A 1104 0.80 -3.37 47.44
N HIS A 1105 -0.38 -3.12 46.84
CA HIS A 1105 -1.33 -4.18 46.52
C HIS A 1105 -0.73 -5.23 45.58
N PHE A 1106 -0.08 -4.82 44.49
CA PHE A 1106 0.54 -5.77 43.56
C PHE A 1106 1.74 -6.49 44.16
N ALA A 1107 2.55 -5.82 44.99
CA ALA A 1107 3.66 -6.44 45.69
C ALA A 1107 3.18 -7.56 46.63
N GLU A 1108 2.11 -7.33 47.39
CA GLU A 1108 1.48 -8.35 48.23
C GLU A 1108 0.89 -9.50 47.39
N HIS A 1109 0.20 -9.18 46.29
CA HIS A 1109 -0.39 -10.18 45.38
C HIS A 1109 0.66 -11.12 44.80
N PHE A 1110 1.71 -10.58 44.18
CA PHE A 1110 2.75 -11.40 43.56
C PHE A 1110 3.62 -12.14 44.58
N ALA A 1111 3.81 -11.58 45.78
CA ALA A 1111 4.47 -12.31 46.86
C ALA A 1111 3.68 -13.56 47.30
N GLN A 1112 2.35 -13.53 47.20
CA GLN A 1112 1.47 -14.67 47.48
C GLN A 1112 1.33 -15.62 46.28
N HIS A 1113 1.56 -15.13 45.05
CA HIS A 1113 1.41 -15.88 43.79
C HIS A 1113 2.66 -15.74 42.88
N PRO A 1114 3.83 -16.28 43.26
CA PRO A 1114 5.06 -16.11 42.48
C PRO A 1114 5.00 -16.64 41.05
N GLU A 1115 4.20 -17.68 40.79
CA GLU A 1115 3.98 -18.23 39.45
C GLU A 1115 3.30 -17.23 38.51
N GLU A 1116 2.36 -16.43 39.02
CA GLU A 1116 1.70 -15.39 38.23
C GLU A 1116 2.67 -14.25 37.90
N ALA A 1117 3.61 -13.95 38.80
CA ALA A 1117 4.66 -12.97 38.56
C ALA A 1117 5.57 -13.41 37.39
N ASP A 1118 5.97 -14.68 37.38
CA ASP A 1118 6.78 -15.23 36.29
C ASP A 1118 6.01 -15.27 34.97
N ASP A 1119 4.75 -15.73 34.96
CA ASP A 1119 3.89 -15.75 33.77
C ASP A 1119 3.71 -14.34 33.19
N PHE A 1120 3.43 -13.36 34.03
CA PHE A 1120 3.26 -11.96 33.63
C PHE A 1120 4.55 -11.37 33.06
N LEU A 1121 5.70 -11.67 33.67
CA LEU A 1121 7.00 -11.16 33.23
C LEU A 1121 7.54 -11.87 31.97
N ASN A 1122 6.93 -12.98 31.55
CA ASN A 1122 7.29 -13.71 30.34
C ASN A 1122 6.56 -13.20 29.07
N VAL A 1123 5.71 -12.19 29.18
CA VAL A 1123 5.02 -11.58 28.03
C VAL A 1123 5.99 -10.73 27.19
N GLY A 1124 5.92 -10.88 25.87
CA GLY A 1124 6.78 -10.20 24.90
C GLY A 1124 8.06 -10.95 24.52
N ALA A 1125 8.80 -10.46 23.53
CA ALA A 1125 9.98 -11.13 22.96
C ALA A 1125 11.30 -10.60 23.53
N SER A 1126 11.32 -9.42 24.14
CA SER A 1126 12.48 -8.86 24.82
C SER A 1126 12.80 -9.71 26.05
N PRO A 1127 14.08 -10.05 26.28
CA PRO A 1127 14.44 -10.84 27.44
C PRO A 1127 14.20 -10.06 28.74
N ARG A 1128 13.79 -10.77 29.79
CA ARG A 1128 13.80 -10.22 31.14
C ARG A 1128 15.24 -10.12 31.67
N ASP A 1129 15.50 -9.08 32.45
CA ASP A 1129 16.72 -8.96 33.23
C ASP A 1129 16.69 -9.93 34.43
N PRO A 1130 17.57 -10.95 34.47
CA PRO A 1130 17.57 -11.94 35.55
C PRO A 1130 18.14 -11.39 36.87
N GLN A 1131 18.70 -10.17 36.90
CA GLN A 1131 19.21 -9.55 38.12
C GLN A 1131 18.10 -8.90 38.96
N LEU A 1132 16.93 -8.65 38.36
CA LEU A 1132 15.78 -8.06 39.05
C LEU A 1132 14.97 -9.14 39.76
N ASP A 1133 14.55 -8.87 40.99
CA ASP A 1133 13.65 -9.76 41.74
C ASP A 1133 12.30 -9.92 41.01
N PRO A 1134 11.81 -11.16 40.80
CA PRO A 1134 10.56 -11.41 40.06
C PRO A 1134 9.34 -10.75 40.66
N ILE A 1135 9.23 -10.74 41.98
CA ILE A 1135 8.04 -10.21 42.66
C ILE A 1135 8.04 -8.70 42.57
N GLU A 1136 9.17 -8.07 42.88
CA GLU A 1136 9.34 -6.63 42.77
C GLU A 1136 9.14 -6.15 41.33
N HIS A 1137 9.74 -6.83 40.36
CA HIS A 1137 9.61 -6.49 38.94
C HIS A 1137 8.16 -6.62 38.46
N ALA A 1138 7.44 -7.67 38.84
CA ALA A 1138 6.03 -7.84 38.48
C ALA A 1138 5.14 -6.75 39.11
N ALA A 1139 5.37 -6.38 40.36
CA ALA A 1139 4.61 -5.32 41.03
C ALA A 1139 4.80 -3.94 40.38
N TYR A 1140 6.04 -3.58 40.03
CA TYR A 1140 6.28 -2.37 39.24
C TYR A 1140 5.75 -2.48 37.82
N THR A 1141 5.75 -3.66 37.22
CA THR A 1141 5.18 -3.88 35.87
C THR A 1141 3.68 -3.60 35.87
N ALA A 1142 2.94 -4.11 36.85
CA ALA A 1142 1.50 -3.84 36.98
C ALA A 1142 1.21 -2.36 37.21
N THR A 1143 2.03 -1.68 38.03
CA THR A 1143 1.89 -0.23 38.25
C THR A 1143 2.24 0.59 37.01
N ALA A 1144 3.31 0.21 36.29
CA ALA A 1144 3.68 0.82 35.01
C ALA A 1144 2.59 0.61 33.95
N HIS A 1145 1.93 -0.54 33.95
CA HIS A 1145 0.82 -0.83 33.05
C HIS A 1145 -0.37 0.10 33.32
N LEU A 1146 -0.72 0.34 34.59
CA LEU A 1146 -1.72 1.35 34.95
C LEU A 1146 -1.34 2.74 34.42
N ILE A 1147 -0.08 3.16 34.64
CA ILE A 1147 0.42 4.47 34.16
C ILE A 1147 0.29 4.59 32.64
N LEU A 1148 0.64 3.55 31.88
CA LEU A 1148 0.53 3.56 30.41
C LEU A 1148 -0.93 3.63 29.90
N ASN A 1149 -1.91 3.33 30.75
CA ASN A 1149 -3.34 3.35 30.44
C ASN A 1149 -4.04 4.65 30.90
N LEU A 1150 -3.33 5.59 31.51
CA LEU A 1150 -3.89 6.88 31.93
C LEU A 1150 -4.28 7.75 30.73
N ASP A 1151 -5.34 8.56 30.91
CA ASP A 1151 -5.76 9.56 29.93
C ASP A 1151 -4.61 10.55 29.64
N GLU A 1152 -3.88 10.94 30.68
CA GLU A 1152 -2.67 11.78 30.60
C GLU A 1152 -1.57 11.14 29.77
N THR A 1153 -1.49 9.82 29.65
CA THR A 1153 -0.49 9.15 28.81
C THR A 1153 -0.88 9.17 27.33
N ILE A 1154 -2.17 9.05 27.03
CA ILE A 1154 -2.68 8.87 25.66
C ILE A 1154 -3.25 10.14 25.01
N THR A 1155 -3.32 11.24 25.76
CA THR A 1155 -3.75 12.55 25.26
C THR A 1155 -2.58 13.52 25.12
N LEU A 1156 -2.81 14.58 24.33
CA LEU A 1156 -1.82 15.63 24.07
C LEU A 1156 -1.41 16.41 25.33
N GLU A 1157 -2.31 16.50 26.33
CA GLU A 1157 -2.12 17.22 27.59
C GLU A 1157 -2.49 16.39 28.80
#